data_AF-A0A671FWG1-F1
#
_entry.id   AF-A0A671FWG1-F1
#
_cell.length_a   1.000
_cell.length_b   1.000
_cell.length_c   1.000
_cell.angle_alpha   90.00
_cell.angle_beta   90.00
_cell.angle_gamma   90.00
#
_symmetry.space_group_name_H-M   'P 1'
#
loop_
_entity.id
_entity.type
_entity.pdbx_description
1 polymer ?
#
loop_
_entity_poly.entity_id
_entity_poly.type
_entity_poly.pdbx_seq_one_letter_code
_entity_poly.pdbx_strand_id
1 'polypeptide(L)'
;MLRLGAQRLRGSPLRGSPLRGSPGRPRSVSGCEGKDNPHLSAETRWKDRAETVIIGGGCVGVSLAYHLAKAGMKDVVLLEKSELTAGSTWHAAGLTTYFHPGINLKKIHYDSIKLYEKLEEETGQVVGFHQPGSIRIATTPVRVDEFKYQMTRTGWHATEQYIIEPEKIQEMFPLLNMNKILAGLYNPGDGHIDPYSLTMALAAGARKYGALLKYPAPVTSLKARSDGTWDVETPQGSMRANRIVNAAGFGKELFESDLDRIMEHVEAAMEMVPVLKKADIINIVNGPITYSPDILPMVGPHQGVRNYWVAIGFGYGIIHAGGVGKYLSDWILHGEPPFDLIELDPNRYGKWTTTQYTEAKARESYGFNNIVGYPKEERFAGRPTERVSGLYKTLESKCSMGFHAGWEQPHWFYIPGQDTQYRPSFRRTNWFEPVGSEYKQVMQRVGVIDLSPFGKFNVKGQDSIRLLDHLFANVIPKVGFTNISHMLTPRGRVYAELTVSHQSPGEFLLITGSASELHDLRWIEEEAVKGGYDVEIKNITDELGVLGVAGPHTRKVLQKLTSEDLSDDVFKFLQTKSLKISNIPVTAIRISYTGELGWELYHRREDSAALYDVIMNAGQEEGIDNFGTYAMNALRLEKAFRAWGSEMNCDTNPLEAGLEYFVKLNKPADFIGKQALKQIKAKGLKRRLVCLTLATDDVDPEGNESIWHQGKVVGNTTSGSYSYSIQKSLAFAYVPVELSKVGQQVEVELLGKRYPAIIIQEPLVLTEPARNRIQKKGGKDKM
;
A
#
# COMPACT_ATOMS: atom_id res chain seq x y z
N MET A 1 60.02 7.08 17.08
CA MET A 1 61.23 6.24 17.01
C MET A 1 60.90 5.00 16.19
N LEU A 2 61.86 4.58 15.36
CA LEU A 2 61.80 3.60 14.27
C LEU A 2 61.32 2.17 14.63
N ARG A 3 60.53 1.58 13.70
CA ARG A 3 60.63 0.20 13.10
C ARG A 3 60.50 -1.02 14.04
N LEU A 4 60.00 -2.21 13.70
CA LEU A 4 59.63 -3.00 12.50
C LEU A 4 58.74 -4.15 13.04
N GLY A 5 57.66 -4.57 12.39
CA GLY A 5 57.65 -5.77 11.52
C GLY A 5 57.25 -7.07 12.24
N ALA A 6 56.01 -7.55 12.05
CA ALA A 6 55.54 -8.86 12.51
C ALA A 6 55.39 -9.83 11.32
N GLN A 7 56.21 -10.89 11.31
CA GLN A 7 56.18 -11.99 10.35
C GLN A 7 55.20 -13.10 10.80
N ARG A 8 54.45 -13.62 9.82
CA ARG A 8 53.63 -14.84 9.92
C ARG A 8 54.52 -16.08 10.02
N LEU A 9 54.20 -17.01 10.93
CA LEU A 9 54.76 -18.37 10.94
C LEU A 9 53.68 -19.39 10.59
N ARG A 10 53.94 -20.17 9.53
CA ARG A 10 53.23 -21.39 9.13
C ARG A 10 53.83 -22.58 9.87
N GLY A 11 52.99 -23.47 10.41
CA GLY A 11 53.41 -24.75 10.98
C GLY A 11 53.00 -25.94 10.09
N SER A 12 53.92 -26.87 9.88
CA SER A 12 53.74 -28.25 9.38
C SER A 12 55.10 -28.99 9.57
N PRO A 13 55.18 -30.33 9.46
CA PRO A 13 54.54 -31.39 10.25
C PRO A 13 55.59 -32.38 10.81
N LEU A 14 55.24 -33.29 11.71
CA LEU A 14 56.13 -34.41 12.13
C LEU A 14 55.40 -35.77 12.07
N ARG A 15 56.00 -36.72 11.33
CA ARG A 15 55.70 -38.18 11.25
C ARG A 15 56.58 -38.93 12.27
N GLY A 16 56.07 -39.89 13.05
CA GLY A 16 56.08 -41.37 12.82
C GLY A 16 57.05 -42.04 13.83
N SER A 17 56.90 -43.24 14.43
CA SER A 17 56.14 -44.48 14.19
C SER A 17 56.24 -45.38 15.48
N PRO A 18 56.08 -46.74 15.48
CA PRO A 18 54.82 -47.51 15.61
C PRO A 18 54.85 -48.63 16.69
N LEU A 19 53.69 -49.21 17.05
CA LEU A 19 53.57 -50.56 17.66
C LEU A 19 52.37 -51.36 17.09
N ARG A 20 52.54 -52.69 17.03
CA ARG A 20 51.86 -53.70 16.17
C ARG A 20 50.62 -54.41 16.76
N GLY A 21 49.78 -54.92 15.83
CA GLY A 21 49.00 -56.20 15.87
C GLY A 21 47.58 -56.14 16.48
N SER A 22 46.50 -56.77 16.00
CA SER A 22 46.10 -57.61 14.84
C SER A 22 44.54 -57.67 14.82
N PRO A 23 43.86 -58.15 13.74
CA PRO A 23 42.48 -57.79 13.41
C PRO A 23 41.43 -58.86 13.73
N GLY A 24 40.21 -58.44 14.12
CA GLY A 24 39.02 -59.28 14.25
C GLY A 24 37.86 -58.79 13.38
N ARG A 25 37.47 -59.58 12.37
CA ARG A 25 36.21 -59.44 11.62
C ARG A 25 35.02 -59.84 12.51
N PRO A 26 33.82 -59.32 12.22
CA PRO A 26 32.64 -60.18 12.24
C PRO A 26 31.93 -60.25 10.87
N ARG A 27 31.23 -61.37 10.74
CA ARG A 27 30.61 -61.97 9.56
C ARG A 27 29.39 -61.21 9.05
N SER A 28 29.17 -61.35 7.75
CA SER A 28 27.89 -61.18 7.05
C SER A 28 26.77 -62.02 7.67
N VAL A 29 25.62 -61.40 7.92
CA VAL A 29 24.33 -62.08 8.04
C VAL A 29 23.36 -61.41 7.09
N SER A 30 22.91 -62.22 6.13
CA SER A 30 21.84 -61.96 5.17
C SER A 30 20.47 -62.06 5.83
N GLY A 31 19.55 -61.19 5.41
CA GLY A 31 18.13 -61.52 5.26
C GLY A 31 17.24 -61.39 6.50
N CYS A 32 16.51 -60.27 6.58
CA CYS A 32 15.11 -60.25 7.00
C CYS A 32 14.41 -59.14 6.21
N GLU A 33 13.51 -59.55 5.33
CA GLU A 33 12.66 -58.72 4.50
C GLU A 33 11.61 -57.96 5.32
N GLY A 34 11.34 -56.73 4.91
CA GLY A 34 9.98 -56.21 4.70
C GLY A 34 9.01 -56.24 5.88
N LYS A 35 8.93 -55.11 6.60
CA LYS A 35 7.63 -54.51 6.90
C LYS A 35 7.65 -53.08 6.39
N ASP A 36 7.25 -52.93 5.13
CA ASP A 36 6.88 -51.64 4.57
C ASP A 36 5.77 -51.03 5.43
N ASN A 37 6.07 -49.89 6.04
CA ASN A 37 5.07 -49.05 6.66
C ASN A 37 4.40 -48.24 5.54
N PRO A 38 3.14 -48.51 5.16
CA PRO A 38 2.53 -47.90 3.98
C PRO A 38 2.31 -46.38 4.11
N HIS A 39 2.48 -45.82 5.30
CA HIS A 39 2.32 -44.39 5.57
C HIS A 39 3.57 -43.53 5.30
N LEU A 40 4.78 -44.11 5.21
CA LEU A 40 6.02 -43.36 4.98
C LEU A 40 6.38 -43.21 3.48
N SER A 41 5.77 -43.98 2.57
CA SER A 41 6.15 -44.03 1.15
C SER A 41 5.49 -42.95 0.28
N ALA A 42 4.39 -42.32 0.74
CA ALA A 42 3.68 -41.30 -0.02
C ALA A 42 4.31 -39.90 0.11
N GLU A 43 4.91 -39.57 1.25
CA GLU A 43 5.49 -38.24 1.54
C GLU A 43 6.81 -37.95 0.78
N THR A 44 7.46 -38.98 0.24
CA THR A 44 8.77 -38.86 -0.42
C THR A 44 8.70 -38.77 -1.95
N ARG A 45 7.57 -39.17 -2.56
CA ARG A 45 7.46 -39.28 -4.02
C ARG A 45 7.36 -37.91 -4.69
N TRP A 46 8.25 -37.68 -5.65
CA TRP A 46 8.21 -36.50 -6.52
C TRP A 46 6.87 -36.42 -7.27
N LYS A 47 6.29 -35.22 -7.36
CA LYS A 47 5.14 -34.93 -8.20
C LYS A 47 5.60 -34.20 -9.44
N ASP A 48 5.18 -34.68 -10.61
CA ASP A 48 5.41 -34.03 -11.91
C ASP A 48 4.38 -32.93 -12.20
N ARG A 49 3.30 -32.84 -11.40
CA ARG A 49 2.30 -31.76 -11.43
C ARG A 49 2.00 -31.21 -10.04
N ALA A 50 1.80 -29.90 -9.97
CA ALA A 50 1.42 -29.16 -8.78
C ALA A 50 0.34 -28.13 -9.09
N GLU A 51 -0.57 -27.90 -8.15
CA GLU A 51 -1.50 -26.78 -8.24
C GLU A 51 -0.75 -25.46 -7.98
N THR A 52 0.09 -25.45 -6.94
CA THR A 52 0.91 -24.29 -6.59
C THR A 52 2.30 -24.74 -6.19
N VAL A 53 3.32 -24.16 -6.82
CA VAL A 53 4.72 -24.30 -6.37
C VAL A 53 5.15 -23.06 -5.61
N ILE A 54 5.67 -23.25 -4.40
CA ILE A 54 6.22 -22.18 -3.55
C ILE A 54 7.74 -22.33 -3.53
N ILE A 55 8.46 -21.26 -3.87
CA ILE A 55 9.92 -21.25 -3.98
C ILE A 55 10.49 -20.56 -2.73
N GLY A 56 11.10 -21.34 -1.84
CA GLY A 56 11.72 -20.85 -0.59
C GLY A 56 11.10 -21.43 0.68
N GLY A 57 11.95 -22.05 1.51
CA GLY A 57 11.59 -22.71 2.77
C GLY A 57 11.81 -21.86 4.03
N GLY A 58 11.84 -20.54 3.89
CA GLY A 58 11.77 -19.63 5.04
C GLY A 58 10.37 -19.60 5.67
N CYS A 59 10.23 -18.91 6.81
CA CYS A 59 8.95 -18.85 7.55
C CYS A 59 7.75 -18.40 6.69
N VAL A 60 7.95 -17.46 5.75
CA VAL A 60 6.89 -16.96 4.87
C VAL A 60 6.42 -18.02 3.88
N GLY A 61 7.34 -18.69 3.17
CA GLY A 61 7.00 -19.73 2.19
C GLY A 61 6.29 -20.92 2.85
N VAL A 62 6.78 -21.32 4.03
CA VAL A 62 6.16 -22.40 4.81
C VAL A 62 4.79 -21.97 5.35
N SER A 63 4.63 -20.71 5.80
CA SER A 63 3.33 -20.18 6.23
C SER A 63 2.29 -20.22 5.11
N LEU A 64 2.67 -19.84 3.89
CA LEU A 64 1.77 -19.93 2.74
C LEU A 64 1.39 -21.37 2.41
N ALA A 65 2.36 -22.29 2.43
CA ALA A 65 2.10 -23.71 2.20
C ALA A 65 1.11 -24.27 3.23
N TYR A 66 1.29 -23.92 4.50
CA TYR A 66 0.39 -24.27 5.59
C TYR A 66 -1.03 -23.76 5.33
N HIS A 67 -1.20 -22.48 5.00
CA HIS A 67 -2.53 -21.88 4.81
C HIS A 67 -3.25 -22.43 3.58
N LEU A 68 -2.57 -22.56 2.44
CA LEU A 68 -3.15 -23.12 1.22
C LEU A 68 -3.63 -24.56 1.44
N ALA A 69 -2.78 -25.40 2.02
CA ALA A 69 -3.13 -26.79 2.29
C ALA A 69 -4.24 -26.91 3.34
N LYS A 70 -4.18 -26.12 4.43
CA LYS A 70 -5.23 -26.08 5.46
C LYS A 70 -6.58 -25.63 4.90
N ALA A 71 -6.58 -24.71 3.93
CA ALA A 71 -7.78 -24.27 3.22
C ALA A 71 -8.26 -25.28 2.16
N GLY A 72 -7.58 -26.42 2.00
CA GLY A 72 -8.01 -27.54 1.16
C GLY A 72 -7.40 -27.59 -0.24
N MET A 73 -6.47 -26.68 -0.58
CA MET A 73 -5.76 -26.75 -1.86
C MET A 73 -4.97 -28.06 -1.95
N LYS A 74 -5.23 -28.84 -3.00
CA LYS A 74 -4.46 -30.05 -3.30
C LYS A 74 -3.17 -29.71 -4.02
N ASP A 75 -2.21 -30.62 -3.96
CA ASP A 75 -0.96 -30.55 -4.74
C ASP A 75 -0.17 -29.25 -4.55
N VAL A 76 -0.14 -28.73 -3.31
CA VAL A 76 0.79 -27.68 -2.89
C VAL A 76 2.18 -28.28 -2.74
N VAL A 77 3.15 -27.74 -3.46
CA VAL A 77 4.55 -28.19 -3.40
C VAL A 77 5.44 -27.00 -3.02
N LEU A 78 6.25 -27.16 -1.97
CA LEU A 78 7.28 -26.19 -1.61
C LEU A 78 8.65 -26.75 -1.98
N LEU A 79 9.44 -25.94 -2.68
CA LEU A 79 10.80 -26.24 -3.09
C LEU A 79 11.78 -25.33 -2.35
N GLU A 80 12.67 -25.94 -1.58
CA GLU A 80 13.70 -25.23 -0.83
C GLU A 80 15.10 -25.66 -1.29
N LYS A 81 15.98 -24.67 -1.49
CA LYS A 81 17.33 -24.85 -2.02
C LYS A 81 18.17 -25.81 -1.18
N SER A 82 18.10 -25.71 0.15
CA SER A 82 18.93 -26.48 1.07
C SER A 82 18.12 -27.15 2.16
N GLU A 83 17.67 -26.38 3.14
CA GLU A 83 16.90 -26.80 4.30
C GLU A 83 15.98 -25.66 4.71
N LEU A 84 14.91 -25.97 5.44
CA LEU A 84 14.00 -24.95 5.94
C LEU A 84 14.74 -23.96 6.85
N THR A 85 14.27 -22.71 6.91
CA THR A 85 14.85 -21.60 7.69
C THR A 85 16.19 -21.04 7.24
N ALA A 86 16.88 -21.70 6.30
CA ALA A 86 18.27 -21.43 5.92
C ALA A 86 18.58 -20.00 5.43
N GLY A 87 17.57 -19.21 5.05
CA GLY A 87 17.72 -17.78 4.75
C GLY A 87 17.76 -16.91 6.01
N SER A 88 17.17 -15.72 5.96
CA SER A 88 17.10 -14.80 7.12
C SER A 88 16.35 -15.33 8.34
N THR A 89 15.55 -16.38 8.20
CA THR A 89 14.65 -16.84 9.27
C THR A 89 15.40 -17.36 10.49
N TRP A 90 16.44 -18.19 10.33
CA TRP A 90 17.08 -18.87 11.46
C TRP A 90 17.78 -17.94 12.46
N HIS A 91 18.27 -16.78 11.99
CA HIS A 91 19.04 -15.84 12.83
C HIS A 91 18.22 -14.63 13.28
N ALA A 92 16.92 -14.60 12.99
CA ALA A 92 16.07 -13.50 13.40
C ALA A 92 15.95 -13.43 14.94
N ALA A 93 15.87 -12.22 15.50
CA ALA A 93 15.67 -12.02 16.93
C ALA A 93 14.28 -12.45 17.44
N GLY A 94 13.33 -12.71 16.54
CA GLY A 94 12.04 -13.30 16.88
C GLY A 94 10.97 -12.33 17.41
N LEU A 95 11.22 -11.01 17.41
CA LEU A 95 10.24 -10.03 17.91
C LEU A 95 8.94 -10.08 17.09
N THR A 96 7.83 -10.14 17.81
CA THR A 96 6.47 -10.29 17.29
C THR A 96 5.52 -9.41 18.10
N THR A 97 5.26 -8.20 17.62
CA THR A 97 4.39 -7.22 18.28
C THR A 97 3.09 -6.99 17.50
N TYR A 98 1.97 -6.73 18.19
CA TYR A 98 0.74 -6.25 17.58
C TYR A 98 0.89 -4.84 16.98
N PHE A 99 1.87 -4.06 17.45
CA PHE A 99 2.11 -2.70 16.96
C PHE A 99 2.51 -2.69 15.49
N HIS A 100 1.86 -1.84 14.72
CA HIS A 100 2.32 -1.40 13.41
C HIS A 100 1.91 0.08 13.20
N PRO A 101 2.77 0.94 12.62
CA PRO A 101 2.46 2.38 12.45
C PRO A 101 1.45 2.66 11.32
N GLY A 102 1.37 1.78 10.33
CA GLY A 102 0.35 1.78 9.27
C GLY A 102 -1.04 1.32 9.75
N ILE A 103 -1.95 1.04 8.81
CA ILE A 103 -3.36 0.73 9.10
C ILE A 103 -3.64 -0.77 8.95
N ASN A 104 -3.82 -1.29 7.73
CA ASN A 104 -4.25 -2.67 7.53
C ASN A 104 -3.15 -3.70 7.85
N LEU A 105 -1.88 -3.30 7.88
CA LEU A 105 -0.80 -4.13 8.43
C LEU A 105 -0.97 -4.47 9.92
N LYS A 106 -1.74 -3.70 10.71
CA LYS A 106 -2.15 -4.10 12.06
C LYS A 106 -2.90 -5.43 12.05
N LYS A 107 -3.71 -5.67 11.01
CA LYS A 107 -4.42 -6.95 10.83
C LYS A 107 -3.47 -8.11 10.50
N ILE A 108 -2.41 -7.86 9.72
CA ILE A 108 -1.38 -8.88 9.44
C ILE A 108 -0.68 -9.31 10.73
N HIS A 109 -0.26 -8.34 11.55
CA HIS A 109 0.35 -8.62 12.86
C HIS A 109 -0.61 -9.38 13.77
N TYR A 110 -1.87 -8.93 13.83
CA TYR A 110 -2.91 -9.57 14.62
C TYR A 110 -3.13 -11.02 14.20
N ASP A 111 -3.34 -11.27 12.91
CA ASP A 111 -3.58 -12.62 12.39
C ASP A 111 -2.37 -13.54 12.59
N SER A 112 -1.13 -13.02 12.51
CA SER A 112 0.09 -13.77 12.87
C SER A 112 0.09 -14.19 14.33
N ILE A 113 -0.07 -13.25 15.26
CA ILE A 113 -0.02 -13.56 16.69
C ILE A 113 -1.12 -14.56 17.08
N LYS A 114 -2.34 -14.36 16.55
CA LYS A 114 -3.47 -15.28 16.80
C LYS A 114 -3.28 -16.66 16.18
N LEU A 115 -2.48 -16.79 15.13
CA LEU A 115 -2.04 -18.08 14.63
C LEU A 115 -0.99 -18.70 15.56
N TYR A 116 0.03 -17.93 15.95
CA TYR A 116 1.16 -18.43 16.73
C TYR A 116 0.73 -18.97 18.10
N GLU A 117 -0.26 -18.34 18.74
CA GLU A 117 -0.92 -18.82 19.97
C GLU A 117 -1.49 -20.26 19.84
N LYS A 118 -1.91 -20.66 18.62
CA LYS A 118 -2.64 -21.92 18.38
C LYS A 118 -1.79 -23.02 17.77
N LEU A 119 -0.57 -22.70 17.32
CA LEU A 119 0.26 -23.65 16.56
C LEU A 119 0.69 -24.85 17.41
N GLU A 120 0.99 -24.63 18.68
CA GLU A 120 1.40 -25.72 19.57
C GLU A 120 0.27 -26.74 19.77
N GLU A 121 -0.96 -26.27 20.06
CA GLU A 121 -2.14 -27.13 20.16
C GLU A 121 -2.40 -27.88 18.85
N GLU A 122 -2.24 -27.21 17.70
CA GLU A 122 -2.55 -27.79 16.39
C GLU A 122 -1.53 -28.86 15.94
N THR A 123 -0.25 -28.68 16.30
CA THR A 123 0.88 -29.43 15.73
C THR A 123 1.61 -30.30 16.75
N GLY A 124 1.38 -30.09 18.04
CA GLY A 124 2.13 -30.71 19.14
C GLY A 124 3.57 -30.20 19.27
N GLN A 125 3.95 -29.13 18.55
CA GLN A 125 5.30 -28.56 18.59
C GLN A 125 5.29 -27.23 19.34
N VAL A 126 6.11 -27.15 20.39
CA VAL A 126 6.35 -25.91 21.12
C VAL A 126 7.02 -24.90 20.19
N VAL A 127 6.43 -23.73 20.01
CA VAL A 127 6.96 -22.67 19.15
C VAL A 127 7.83 -21.65 19.88
N GLY A 128 7.92 -21.76 21.22
CA GLY A 128 8.69 -20.84 22.05
C GLY A 128 8.13 -19.42 22.03
N PHE A 129 6.80 -19.26 22.01
CA PHE A 129 6.17 -17.95 21.98
C PHE A 129 6.04 -17.35 23.38
N HIS A 130 6.85 -16.35 23.68
CA HIS A 130 6.84 -15.64 24.95
C HIS A 130 6.02 -14.35 24.79
N GLN A 131 5.01 -14.19 25.65
CA GLN A 131 3.99 -13.13 25.53
C GLN A 131 3.97 -12.12 26.70
N PRO A 132 5.11 -11.50 27.10
CA PRO A 132 5.13 -10.51 28.17
C PRO A 132 4.44 -9.17 27.80
N GLY A 133 4.18 -8.95 26.51
CA GLY A 133 3.79 -7.69 25.92
C GLY A 133 5.00 -6.82 25.52
N SER A 134 4.73 -5.81 24.70
CA SER A 134 5.73 -4.92 24.11
C SER A 134 5.48 -3.47 24.52
N ILE A 135 6.52 -2.75 24.93
CA ILE A 135 6.45 -1.33 25.30
C ILE A 135 7.38 -0.51 24.40
N ARG A 136 6.83 0.44 23.65
CA ARG A 136 7.59 1.50 22.98
C ARG A 136 7.71 2.70 23.92
N ILE A 137 8.89 3.31 24.00
CA ILE A 137 9.20 4.34 25.00
C ILE A 137 9.21 5.74 24.38
N ALA A 138 8.56 6.71 25.04
CA ALA A 138 8.68 8.12 24.75
C ALA A 138 9.58 8.82 25.77
N THR A 139 10.65 9.46 25.29
CA THR A 139 11.55 10.30 26.10
C THR A 139 11.50 11.78 25.73
N THR A 140 10.68 12.13 24.73
CA THR A 140 10.50 13.50 24.26
C THR A 140 9.01 13.80 24.09
N PRO A 141 8.55 15.06 24.28
CA PRO A 141 7.14 15.42 24.14
C PRO A 141 6.58 15.08 22.76
N VAL A 142 7.38 15.23 21.71
CA VAL A 142 6.97 14.90 20.34
C VAL A 142 6.72 13.42 20.13
N ARG A 143 7.42 12.54 20.87
CA ARG A 143 7.15 11.10 20.85
C ARG A 143 5.86 10.74 21.58
N VAL A 144 5.48 11.50 22.61
CA VAL A 144 4.16 11.37 23.25
C VAL A 144 3.05 11.75 22.27
N ASP A 145 3.23 12.79 21.46
CA ASP A 145 2.28 13.14 20.41
C ASP A 145 2.18 12.06 19.32
N GLU A 146 3.30 11.41 18.95
CA GLU A 146 3.25 10.23 18.06
C GLU A 146 2.39 9.12 18.66
N PHE A 147 2.52 8.85 19.96
CA PHE A 147 1.72 7.81 20.61
C PHE A 147 0.23 8.15 20.60
N LYS A 148 -0.14 9.41 20.86
CA LYS A 148 -1.53 9.87 20.77
C LYS A 148 -2.08 9.77 19.34
N TYR A 149 -1.27 10.12 18.34
CA TYR A 149 -1.59 9.93 16.93
C TYR A 149 -1.80 8.44 16.59
N GLN A 150 -0.93 7.55 17.08
CA GLN A 150 -1.07 6.11 16.87
C GLN A 150 -2.26 5.49 17.60
N MET A 151 -2.65 6.03 18.76
CA MET A 151 -3.81 5.55 19.52
C MET A 151 -5.13 5.79 18.78
N THR A 152 -5.37 7.01 18.27
CA THR A 152 -6.60 7.28 17.50
C THR A 152 -6.67 6.41 16.22
N ARG A 153 -5.52 6.06 15.64
CA ARG A 153 -5.41 5.15 14.48
C ARG A 153 -5.61 3.68 14.81
N THR A 154 -5.57 3.31 16.08
CA THR A 154 -5.69 1.93 16.55
C THR A 154 -7.04 1.67 17.21
N GLY A 155 -7.72 2.68 17.75
CA GLY A 155 -8.96 2.51 18.53
C GLY A 155 -10.13 1.84 17.81
N TRP A 156 -10.16 1.87 16.48
CA TRP A 156 -11.17 1.18 15.66
C TRP A 156 -10.72 -0.21 15.14
N HIS A 157 -9.53 -0.67 15.52
CA HIS A 157 -9.02 -2.00 15.22
C HIS A 157 -9.24 -2.94 16.42
N ALA A 158 -9.18 -4.26 16.16
CA ALA A 158 -9.19 -5.27 17.21
C ALA A 158 -7.90 -5.29 18.06
N THR A 159 -6.84 -4.62 17.61
CA THR A 159 -5.56 -4.54 18.31
C THR A 159 -5.72 -3.80 19.63
N GLU A 160 -5.47 -4.51 20.72
CA GLU A 160 -5.42 -3.93 22.05
C GLU A 160 -4.10 -3.14 22.22
N GLN A 161 -4.22 -1.87 22.59
CA GLN A 161 -3.09 -0.96 22.74
C GLN A 161 -3.41 0.14 23.75
N TYR A 162 -2.42 0.58 24.52
CA TYR A 162 -2.59 1.58 25.56
C TYR A 162 -1.42 2.57 25.58
N ILE A 163 -1.71 3.83 25.89
CA ILE A 163 -0.69 4.73 26.44
C ILE A 163 -0.64 4.47 27.94
N ILE A 164 0.55 4.24 28.47
CA ILE A 164 0.81 3.99 29.89
C ILE A 164 1.78 5.02 30.45
N GLU A 165 1.57 5.36 31.72
CA GLU A 165 2.38 6.33 32.47
C GLU A 165 3.70 5.71 32.96
N PRO A 166 4.72 6.55 33.29
CA PRO A 166 6.01 6.09 33.79
C PRO A 166 5.94 5.08 34.95
N GLU A 167 4.99 5.23 35.87
CA GLU A 167 4.83 4.34 37.02
C GLU A 167 4.51 2.90 36.58
N LYS A 168 3.64 2.76 35.57
CA LYS A 168 3.28 1.44 35.04
C LYS A 168 4.43 0.82 34.25
N ILE A 169 5.20 1.64 33.55
CA ILE A 169 6.42 1.19 32.86
C ILE A 169 7.44 0.67 33.88
N GLN A 170 7.66 1.39 34.98
CA GLN A 170 8.58 0.97 36.05
C GLN A 170 8.12 -0.33 36.72
N GLU A 171 6.81 -0.51 36.94
CA GLU A 171 6.24 -1.76 37.44
C GLU A 171 6.54 -2.93 36.50
N MET A 172 6.39 -2.72 35.19
CA MET A 172 6.53 -3.77 34.16
C MET A 172 7.98 -4.06 33.77
N PHE A 173 8.86 -3.05 33.80
CA PHE A 173 10.28 -3.18 33.51
C PHE A 173 11.10 -2.46 34.59
N PRO A 174 11.30 -3.07 35.78
CA PRO A 174 11.96 -2.43 36.93
C PRO A 174 13.43 -2.07 36.72
N LEU A 175 14.06 -2.63 35.68
CA LEU A 175 15.47 -2.39 35.35
C LEU A 175 15.69 -1.19 34.41
N LEU A 176 14.61 -0.51 33.99
CA LEU A 176 14.67 0.63 33.09
C LEU A 176 15.07 1.89 33.87
N ASN A 177 15.91 2.72 33.26
CA ASN A 177 16.24 4.04 33.78
C ASN A 177 15.09 5.02 33.51
N MET A 178 14.36 5.38 34.56
CA MET A 178 13.16 6.20 34.46
C MET A 178 13.40 7.70 34.27
N ASN A 179 14.64 8.19 34.37
CA ASN A 179 14.97 9.62 34.46
C ASN A 179 14.42 10.51 33.34
N LYS A 180 14.21 9.97 32.14
CA LYS A 180 13.73 10.72 30.97
C LYS A 180 12.44 10.17 30.37
N ILE A 181 11.83 9.17 31.01
CA ILE A 181 10.65 8.49 30.47
C ILE A 181 9.43 9.38 30.69
N LEU A 182 8.68 9.64 29.62
CA LEU A 182 7.47 10.47 29.66
C LEU A 182 6.19 9.64 29.52
N ALA A 183 6.22 8.61 28.67
CA ALA A 183 5.09 7.70 28.44
C ALA A 183 5.56 6.43 27.73
N GLY A 184 4.69 5.42 27.71
CA GLY A 184 4.89 4.17 26.97
C GLY A 184 3.69 3.88 26.07
N LEU A 185 3.92 3.30 24.90
CA LEU A 185 2.87 2.69 24.08
C LEU A 185 2.97 1.17 24.24
N TYR A 186 1.96 0.58 24.84
CA TYR A 186 1.96 -0.80 25.31
C TYR A 186 0.96 -1.66 24.55
N ASN A 187 1.40 -2.84 24.11
CA ASN A 187 0.57 -3.91 23.57
C ASN A 187 0.69 -5.17 24.46
N PRO A 188 -0.39 -5.64 25.09
CA PRO A 188 -0.36 -6.87 25.87
C PRO A 188 -0.39 -8.13 24.98
N GLY A 189 0.07 -9.25 25.52
CA GLY A 189 -0.09 -10.57 24.90
C GLY A 189 0.74 -10.81 23.63
N ASP A 190 1.70 -9.95 23.33
CA ASP A 190 2.69 -10.12 22.27
C ASP A 190 4.11 -10.24 22.86
N GLY A 191 5.15 -10.35 22.03
CA GLY A 191 6.52 -10.41 22.54
C GLY A 191 7.51 -10.95 21.54
N HIS A 192 8.02 -12.16 21.77
CA HIS A 192 8.99 -12.79 20.88
C HIS A 192 8.78 -14.30 20.76
N ILE A 193 9.18 -14.86 19.62
CA ILE A 193 9.01 -16.28 19.28
C ILE A 193 10.32 -16.85 18.73
N ASP A 194 10.56 -18.16 18.90
CA ASP A 194 11.67 -18.83 18.23
C ASP A 194 11.36 -18.99 16.72
N PRO A 195 12.08 -18.31 15.81
CA PRO A 195 11.84 -18.41 14.37
C PRO A 195 11.99 -19.82 13.80
N TYR A 196 12.91 -20.61 14.36
CA TYR A 196 13.15 -21.97 13.91
C TYR A 196 11.96 -22.86 14.25
N SER A 197 11.60 -22.91 15.54
CA SER A 197 10.48 -23.72 16.02
C SER A 197 9.14 -23.29 15.40
N LEU A 198 8.91 -21.99 15.22
CA LEU A 198 7.76 -21.48 14.46
C LEU A 198 7.68 -22.08 13.06
N THR A 199 8.79 -22.04 12.32
CA THR A 199 8.83 -22.54 10.95
C THR A 199 8.63 -24.06 10.89
N MET A 200 9.19 -24.80 11.85
CA MET A 200 9.02 -26.25 11.94
C MET A 200 7.57 -26.64 12.26
N ALA A 201 6.91 -25.92 13.18
CA ALA A 201 5.51 -26.14 13.51
C ALA A 201 4.60 -25.88 12.29
N LEU A 202 4.81 -24.76 11.59
CA LEU A 202 4.09 -24.48 10.33
C LEU A 202 4.33 -25.56 9.27
N ALA A 203 5.57 -26.04 9.13
CA ALA A 203 5.90 -27.12 8.18
C ALA A 203 5.20 -28.45 8.54
N ALA A 204 5.12 -28.78 9.83
CA ALA A 204 4.39 -29.95 10.30
C ALA A 204 2.89 -29.82 10.02
N GLY A 205 2.31 -28.65 10.29
CA GLY A 205 0.93 -28.34 9.90
C GLY A 205 0.72 -28.45 8.38
N ALA A 206 1.61 -27.89 7.56
CA ALA A 206 1.53 -27.97 6.11
C ALA A 206 1.52 -29.42 5.60
N ARG A 207 2.43 -30.27 6.11
CA ARG A 207 2.46 -31.71 5.78
C ARG A 207 1.20 -32.44 6.24
N LYS A 208 0.73 -32.16 7.47
CA LYS A 208 -0.53 -32.69 8.01
C LYS A 208 -1.72 -32.41 7.09
N TYR A 209 -1.73 -31.27 6.42
CA TYR A 209 -2.78 -30.90 5.46
C TYR A 209 -2.50 -31.31 4.00
N GLY A 210 -1.39 -32.02 3.74
CA GLY A 210 -1.08 -32.62 2.44
C GLY A 210 -0.16 -31.81 1.53
N ALA A 211 0.49 -30.74 2.03
CA ALA A 211 1.55 -30.07 1.29
C ALA A 211 2.82 -30.94 1.21
N LEU A 212 3.46 -30.96 0.05
CA LEU A 212 4.74 -31.65 -0.16
C LEU A 212 5.89 -30.64 -0.04
N LEU A 213 6.74 -30.79 0.96
CA LEU A 213 7.92 -29.94 1.16
C LEU A 213 9.18 -30.71 0.73
N LYS A 214 9.82 -30.31 -0.37
CA LYS A 214 11.04 -30.95 -0.90
C LYS A 214 12.27 -30.07 -0.68
N TYR A 215 13.30 -30.67 -0.10
CA TYR A 215 14.63 -30.07 0.07
C TYR A 215 15.69 -31.16 0.27
N PRO A 216 16.94 -30.95 -0.20
CA PRO A 216 17.35 -29.87 -1.08
C PRO A 216 16.73 -30.06 -2.48
N ALA A 217 16.05 -29.04 -2.99
CA ALA A 217 15.44 -29.02 -4.32
C ALA A 217 15.43 -27.60 -4.91
N PRO A 218 16.62 -27.01 -5.19
CA PRO A 218 16.70 -25.65 -5.71
C PRO A 218 16.05 -25.55 -7.09
N VAL A 219 15.21 -24.54 -7.27
CA VAL A 219 14.76 -24.14 -8.61
C VAL A 219 15.94 -23.55 -9.38
N THR A 220 16.21 -24.10 -10.56
CA THR A 220 17.29 -23.66 -11.46
C THR A 220 16.76 -22.99 -12.73
N SER A 221 15.51 -23.26 -13.11
CA SER A 221 14.86 -22.62 -14.26
C SER A 221 13.35 -22.54 -14.06
N LEU A 222 12.77 -21.45 -14.58
CA LEU A 222 11.34 -21.22 -14.67
C LEU A 222 11.01 -20.88 -16.12
N LYS A 223 10.06 -21.58 -16.72
CA LYS A 223 9.58 -21.30 -18.08
C LYS A 223 8.08 -21.11 -18.07
N ALA A 224 7.64 -19.90 -18.42
CA ALA A 224 6.23 -19.62 -18.63
C ALA A 224 5.73 -20.34 -19.88
N ARG A 225 4.48 -20.81 -19.83
CA ARG A 225 3.78 -21.42 -20.97
C ARG A 225 2.66 -20.50 -21.44
N SER A 226 2.26 -20.64 -22.71
CA SER A 226 1.22 -19.81 -23.32
C SER A 226 -0.16 -19.98 -22.66
N ASP A 227 -0.43 -21.15 -22.07
CA ASP A 227 -1.64 -21.42 -21.30
C ASP A 227 -1.66 -20.74 -19.91
N GLY A 228 -0.54 -20.12 -19.50
CA GLY A 228 -0.38 -19.46 -18.20
C GLY A 228 0.15 -20.38 -17.09
N THR A 229 0.42 -21.65 -17.39
CA THR A 229 1.10 -22.57 -16.47
C THR A 229 2.62 -22.42 -16.56
N TRP A 230 3.35 -23.09 -15.66
CA TRP A 230 4.80 -22.97 -15.52
C TRP A 230 5.47 -24.33 -15.54
N ASP A 231 6.57 -24.45 -16.28
CA ASP A 231 7.50 -25.56 -16.13
C ASP A 231 8.63 -25.13 -15.16
N VAL A 232 8.79 -25.86 -14.06
CA VAL A 232 9.75 -25.60 -12.98
C VAL A 232 10.81 -26.70 -13.00
N GLU A 233 12.08 -26.31 -13.05
CA GLU A 233 13.21 -27.24 -13.13
C GLU A 233 14.00 -27.24 -11.81
N THR A 234 14.32 -28.44 -11.31
CA THR A 234 15.27 -28.66 -10.21
C THR A 234 16.24 -29.80 -10.56
N PRO A 235 17.35 -29.98 -9.82
CA PRO A 235 18.23 -31.13 -10.00
C PRO A 235 17.58 -32.50 -9.75
N GLN A 236 16.42 -32.54 -9.09
CA GLN A 236 15.69 -33.75 -8.72
C GLN A 236 14.64 -34.14 -9.77
N GLY A 237 14.29 -33.20 -10.66
CA GLY A 237 13.31 -33.41 -11.72
C GLY A 237 12.60 -32.11 -12.10
N SER A 238 11.73 -32.21 -13.10
CA SER A 238 10.85 -31.12 -13.52
C SER A 238 9.44 -31.33 -13.01
N MET A 239 8.69 -30.24 -12.86
CA MET A 239 7.27 -30.28 -12.58
C MET A 239 6.53 -29.16 -13.31
N ARG A 240 5.26 -29.41 -13.62
CA ARG A 240 4.35 -28.38 -14.13
C ARG A 240 3.49 -27.83 -13.00
N ALA A 241 3.45 -26.51 -12.86
CA ALA A 241 2.64 -25.82 -11.87
C ALA A 241 1.57 -24.94 -12.54
N ASN A 242 0.35 -24.93 -12.01
CA ASN A 242 -0.68 -23.97 -12.47
C ASN A 242 -0.29 -22.54 -12.09
N ARG A 243 0.31 -22.37 -10.90
CA ARG A 243 0.90 -21.10 -10.45
C ARG A 243 2.18 -21.32 -9.66
N ILE A 244 3.00 -20.28 -9.60
CA ILE A 244 4.22 -20.26 -8.79
C ILE A 244 4.25 -19.04 -7.87
N VAL A 245 4.82 -19.21 -6.69
CA VAL A 245 4.98 -18.16 -5.68
C VAL A 245 6.45 -18.03 -5.32
N ASN A 246 7.04 -16.86 -5.59
CA ASN A 246 8.37 -16.54 -5.13
C ASN A 246 8.32 -16.06 -3.68
N ALA A 247 8.85 -16.87 -2.76
CA ALA A 247 9.09 -16.55 -1.37
C ALA A 247 10.58 -16.70 -1.00
N ALA A 248 11.46 -16.56 -1.99
CA ALA A 248 12.89 -16.69 -1.83
C ALA A 248 13.46 -15.38 -1.27
N GLY A 249 13.68 -15.34 0.06
CA GLY A 249 14.44 -14.28 0.73
C GLY A 249 15.91 -14.25 0.30
N PHE A 250 16.75 -13.52 1.04
CA PHE A 250 18.18 -13.39 0.73
C PHE A 250 19.10 -14.00 1.78
N GLY A 251 20.24 -14.52 1.33
CA GLY A 251 21.43 -14.77 2.14
C GLY A 251 21.31 -15.92 3.15
N LYS A 252 22.25 -16.87 3.13
CA LYS A 252 22.39 -17.90 4.17
C LYS A 252 23.48 -17.56 5.20
N GLU A 253 24.46 -16.78 4.80
CA GLU A 253 25.68 -16.52 5.56
C GLU A 253 25.56 -15.25 6.42
N LEU A 254 26.08 -15.31 7.64
CA LEU A 254 26.29 -14.12 8.47
C LEU A 254 27.51 -13.35 7.96
N PHE A 255 27.46 -12.04 8.10
CA PHE A 255 28.62 -11.17 7.90
C PHE A 255 29.53 -11.20 9.14
N GLU A 256 30.77 -10.75 8.99
CA GLU A 256 31.64 -10.53 10.15
C GLU A 256 30.99 -9.56 11.13
N SER A 257 31.06 -9.86 12.43
CA SER A 257 30.52 -8.99 13.46
C SER A 257 31.27 -7.65 13.47
N ASP A 258 30.51 -6.56 13.54
CA ASP A 258 31.04 -5.19 13.60
C ASP A 258 30.28 -4.45 14.69
N LEU A 259 30.86 -4.43 15.89
CA LEU A 259 30.29 -3.76 17.07
C LEU A 259 30.52 -2.26 17.00
N ASP A 260 31.69 -1.85 16.51
CA ASP A 260 32.15 -0.45 16.48
C ASP A 260 31.16 0.44 15.75
N ARG A 261 30.60 -0.01 14.61
CA ARG A 261 29.61 0.75 13.84
C ARG A 261 28.30 1.04 14.58
N ILE A 262 28.00 0.34 15.68
CA ILE A 262 26.77 0.51 16.48
C ILE A 262 27.05 0.99 17.91
N MET A 263 28.28 1.36 18.26
CA MET A 263 28.65 1.65 19.65
C MET A 263 27.86 2.80 20.27
N GLU A 264 27.49 3.83 19.50
CA GLU A 264 26.60 4.90 19.98
C GLU A 264 25.27 4.34 20.52
N HIS A 265 24.71 3.33 19.83
CA HIS A 265 23.47 2.69 20.25
C HIS A 265 23.67 1.75 21.45
N VAL A 266 24.83 1.10 21.55
CA VAL A 266 25.19 0.27 22.72
C VAL A 266 25.33 1.14 23.97
N GLU A 267 25.99 2.29 23.87
CA GLU A 267 26.10 3.28 24.95
C GLU A 267 24.72 3.78 25.39
N ALA A 268 23.87 4.16 24.44
CA ALA A 268 22.49 4.57 24.75
C ALA A 268 21.69 3.45 25.43
N ALA A 269 21.84 2.19 25.00
CA ALA A 269 21.19 1.04 25.62
C ALA A 269 21.68 0.82 27.06
N MET A 270 22.98 0.97 27.32
CA MET A 270 23.56 0.89 28.67
C MET A 270 23.08 2.01 29.59
N GLU A 271 22.85 3.21 29.07
CA GLU A 271 22.26 4.31 29.86
C GLU A 271 20.78 4.09 30.16
N MET A 272 20.04 3.50 29.22
CA MET A 272 18.62 3.20 29.36
C MET A 272 18.35 1.99 30.26
N VAL A 273 19.24 0.98 30.24
CA VAL A 273 19.15 -0.24 31.05
C VAL A 273 20.49 -0.45 31.79
N PRO A 274 20.69 0.19 32.96
CA PRO A 274 22.00 0.31 33.60
C PRO A 274 22.70 -1.00 33.95
N VAL A 275 21.97 -2.09 34.12
CA VAL A 275 22.57 -3.42 34.38
C VAL A 275 23.45 -3.90 33.22
N LEU A 276 23.20 -3.43 31.98
CA LEU A 276 24.02 -3.78 30.82
C LEU A 276 25.46 -3.27 30.93
N LYS A 277 25.73 -2.22 31.71
CA LYS A 277 27.09 -1.71 31.96
C LYS A 277 28.02 -2.74 32.61
N LYS A 278 27.45 -3.77 33.24
CA LYS A 278 28.18 -4.84 33.93
C LYS A 278 28.07 -6.19 33.23
N ALA A 279 27.28 -6.29 32.16
CA ALA A 279 27.05 -7.53 31.46
C ALA A 279 28.11 -7.76 30.39
N ASP A 280 28.47 -9.02 30.15
CA ASP A 280 29.36 -9.41 29.05
C ASP A 280 28.57 -9.69 27.77
N ILE A 281 29.16 -9.38 26.62
CA ILE A 281 28.60 -9.74 25.30
C ILE A 281 28.93 -11.20 25.00
N ILE A 282 27.91 -12.04 24.90
CA ILE A 282 28.06 -13.45 24.51
C ILE A 282 28.20 -13.61 22.98
N ASN A 283 27.42 -12.84 22.22
CA ASN A 283 27.37 -13.00 20.76
C ASN A 283 26.94 -11.69 20.06
N ILE A 284 27.35 -11.55 18.80
CA ILE A 284 26.98 -10.44 17.91
C ILE A 284 26.57 -11.03 16.56
N VAL A 285 25.25 -11.10 16.32
CA VAL A 285 24.70 -11.65 15.07
C VAL A 285 24.56 -10.54 14.03
N ASN A 286 25.38 -10.59 12.99
CA ASN A 286 25.33 -9.66 11.85
C ASN A 286 24.75 -10.38 10.63
N GLY A 287 23.44 -10.26 10.43
CA GLY A 287 22.69 -11.09 9.49
C GLY A 287 22.04 -10.33 8.33
N PRO A 288 21.82 -11.01 7.19
CA PRO A 288 21.12 -10.46 6.03
C PRO A 288 19.59 -10.35 6.23
N ILE A 289 18.99 -9.16 5.97
CA ILE A 289 17.53 -8.96 5.83
C ILE A 289 17.17 -8.33 4.47
N THR A 290 16.18 -8.90 3.76
CA THR A 290 15.77 -8.40 2.44
C THR A 290 14.89 -7.17 2.57
N TYR A 291 15.42 -5.99 2.22
CA TYR A 291 14.66 -4.74 2.20
C TYR A 291 14.14 -4.41 0.80
N SER A 292 12.88 -4.01 0.74
CA SER A 292 12.37 -3.16 -0.35
C SER A 292 12.74 -1.68 -0.08
N PRO A 293 12.60 -0.78 -1.07
CA PRO A 293 12.81 0.65 -0.88
C PRO A 293 12.11 1.25 0.35
N ASP A 294 10.86 0.85 0.64
CA ASP A 294 10.00 1.43 1.68
C ASP A 294 9.84 0.56 2.93
N ILE A 295 10.75 -0.40 3.16
CA ILE A 295 10.73 -1.43 4.23
C ILE A 295 9.59 -2.46 4.16
N LEU A 296 8.49 -2.16 3.46
CA LEU A 296 7.33 -3.03 3.39
C LEU A 296 7.53 -4.17 2.38
N PRO A 297 7.01 -5.37 2.63
CA PRO A 297 7.15 -6.46 1.67
C PRO A 297 6.39 -6.19 0.36
N MET A 298 6.69 -7.03 -0.63
CA MET A 298 5.94 -7.13 -1.89
C MET A 298 5.12 -8.42 -1.84
N VAL A 299 3.80 -8.30 -1.81
CA VAL A 299 2.86 -9.40 -1.54
C VAL A 299 1.68 -9.34 -2.50
N GLY A 300 1.59 -10.30 -3.42
CA GLY A 300 0.47 -10.37 -4.38
C GLY A 300 0.85 -10.97 -5.74
N PRO A 301 -0.10 -10.95 -6.70
CA PRO A 301 0.14 -11.35 -8.07
C PRO A 301 0.92 -10.25 -8.79
N HIS A 302 1.91 -10.63 -9.60
CA HIS A 302 2.74 -9.68 -10.32
C HIS A 302 2.15 -9.38 -11.70
N GLN A 303 1.92 -8.10 -12.01
CA GLN A 303 1.50 -7.64 -13.33
C GLN A 303 2.48 -8.06 -14.45
N GLY A 304 1.96 -8.32 -15.65
CA GLY A 304 2.77 -8.66 -16.84
C GLY A 304 3.19 -10.13 -16.96
N VAL A 305 3.05 -10.94 -15.90
CA VAL A 305 3.37 -12.38 -15.93
C VAL A 305 2.26 -13.21 -15.29
N ARG A 306 1.64 -14.09 -16.06
CA ARG A 306 0.48 -14.87 -15.62
C ARG A 306 0.85 -15.85 -14.51
N ASN A 307 0.03 -15.91 -13.46
CA ASN A 307 0.15 -16.88 -12.36
C ASN A 307 1.52 -16.87 -11.63
N TYR A 308 2.25 -15.76 -11.68
CA TYR A 308 3.44 -15.53 -10.86
C TYR A 308 3.10 -14.59 -9.71
N TRP A 309 3.25 -15.10 -8.49
CA TRP A 309 2.97 -14.39 -7.25
C TRP A 309 4.27 -14.17 -6.50
N VAL A 310 4.30 -13.15 -5.65
CA VAL A 310 5.44 -12.88 -4.78
C VAL A 310 5.01 -12.68 -3.33
N ALA A 311 5.89 -13.10 -2.43
CA ALA A 311 5.94 -12.73 -1.04
C ALA A 311 7.43 -12.54 -0.70
N ILE A 312 7.95 -11.33 -0.93
CA ILE A 312 9.40 -11.03 -0.83
C ILE A 312 9.65 -9.67 -0.14
N GLY A 313 10.91 -9.35 0.16
CA GLY A 313 11.29 -8.03 0.67
C GLY A 313 10.84 -7.75 2.11
N PHE A 314 10.80 -8.78 2.96
CA PHE A 314 10.35 -8.63 4.35
C PHE A 314 11.43 -8.05 5.26
N GLY A 315 11.28 -6.79 5.65
CA GLY A 315 12.02 -6.24 6.80
C GLY A 315 11.66 -6.93 8.13
N TYR A 316 10.41 -7.40 8.25
CA TYR A 316 9.83 -7.95 9.48
C TYR A 316 9.19 -9.33 9.26
N GLY A 317 9.93 -10.25 8.65
CA GLY A 317 9.39 -11.53 8.18
C GLY A 317 8.72 -12.40 9.25
N ILE A 318 9.24 -12.41 10.48
CA ILE A 318 8.70 -13.28 11.55
C ILE A 318 7.30 -12.85 11.99
N ILE A 319 7.08 -11.55 12.25
CA ILE A 319 5.76 -11.04 12.62
C ILE A 319 4.79 -10.99 11.43
N HIS A 320 5.28 -10.91 10.20
CA HIS A 320 4.40 -10.90 9.03
C HIS A 320 4.00 -12.30 8.53
N ALA A 321 4.80 -13.34 8.78
CA ALA A 321 4.65 -14.63 8.10
C ALA A 321 3.26 -15.25 8.24
N GLY A 322 2.70 -15.33 9.44
CA GLY A 322 1.38 -15.92 9.67
C GLY A 322 0.26 -15.19 8.90
N GLY A 323 0.09 -13.90 9.16
CA GLY A 323 -0.93 -13.06 8.54
C GLY A 323 -0.77 -12.95 7.01
N VAL A 324 0.46 -12.83 6.49
CA VAL A 324 0.69 -12.78 5.04
C VAL A 324 0.42 -14.13 4.38
N GLY A 325 0.80 -15.24 5.02
CA GLY A 325 0.45 -16.58 4.53
C GLY A 325 -1.06 -16.75 4.39
N LYS A 326 -1.82 -16.29 5.38
CA LYS A 326 -3.28 -16.27 5.33
C LYS A 326 -3.80 -15.35 4.22
N TYR A 327 -3.33 -14.12 4.16
CA TYR A 327 -3.76 -13.10 3.18
C TYR A 327 -3.58 -13.60 1.75
N LEU A 328 -2.40 -14.09 1.42
CA LEU A 328 -2.07 -14.53 0.07
C LEU A 328 -2.78 -15.85 -0.29
N SER A 329 -2.95 -16.75 0.68
CA SER A 329 -3.78 -17.94 0.51
C SER A 329 -5.24 -17.58 0.18
N ASP A 330 -5.83 -16.67 0.95
CA ASP A 330 -7.20 -16.20 0.71
C ASP A 330 -7.31 -15.54 -0.68
N TRP A 331 -6.33 -14.74 -1.11
CA TRP A 331 -6.34 -14.14 -2.44
C TRP A 331 -6.24 -15.20 -3.56
N ILE A 332 -5.28 -16.12 -3.47
CA ILE A 332 -5.09 -17.19 -4.46
C ILE A 332 -6.37 -18.03 -4.63
N LEU A 333 -7.06 -18.36 -3.54
CA LEU A 333 -8.23 -19.23 -3.55
C LEU A 333 -9.51 -18.53 -4.01
N HIS A 334 -9.65 -17.23 -3.76
CA HIS A 334 -10.90 -16.51 -4.01
C HIS A 334 -10.82 -15.52 -5.18
N GLY A 335 -9.63 -15.29 -5.75
CA GLY A 335 -9.43 -14.42 -6.91
C GLY A 335 -9.48 -12.92 -6.62
N GLU A 336 -9.59 -12.52 -5.35
CA GLU A 336 -9.57 -11.12 -4.90
C GLU A 336 -8.93 -11.02 -3.50
N PRO A 337 -8.33 -9.88 -3.13
CA PRO A 337 -7.74 -9.72 -1.81
C PRO A 337 -8.84 -9.77 -0.71
N PRO A 338 -8.58 -10.42 0.44
CA PRO A 338 -9.57 -10.57 1.51
C PRO A 338 -9.96 -9.24 2.18
N PHE A 339 -9.00 -8.31 2.25
CA PHE A 339 -9.08 -6.92 2.70
C PHE A 339 -8.00 -6.14 1.92
N ASP A 340 -8.01 -4.81 1.96
CA ASP A 340 -7.08 -4.03 1.17
C ASP A 340 -5.66 -4.03 1.76
N LEU A 341 -4.65 -4.29 0.92
CA LEU A 341 -3.22 -4.13 1.26
C LEU A 341 -2.45 -3.59 0.05
N ILE A 342 -2.96 -2.56 -0.64
CA ILE A 342 -2.24 -1.97 -1.77
C ILE A 342 -0.86 -1.41 -1.35
N GLU A 343 -0.67 -1.05 -0.08
CA GLU A 343 0.63 -0.67 0.45
C GLU A 343 1.69 -1.80 0.36
N LEU A 344 1.25 -3.06 0.19
CA LEU A 344 2.11 -4.21 -0.03
C LEU A 344 2.11 -4.69 -1.49
N ASP A 345 1.34 -4.06 -2.38
CA ASP A 345 1.21 -4.51 -3.76
C ASP A 345 2.61 -4.58 -4.41
N PRO A 346 2.96 -5.71 -5.07
CA PRO A 346 4.29 -5.86 -5.66
C PRO A 346 4.54 -4.91 -6.82
N ASN A 347 3.49 -4.36 -7.42
CA ASN A 347 3.56 -3.50 -8.58
C ASN A 347 3.44 -2.00 -8.22
N ARG A 348 3.57 -1.63 -6.94
CA ARG A 348 3.74 -0.21 -6.54
C ARG A 348 5.08 0.38 -6.99
N TYR A 349 6.02 -0.49 -7.35
CA TYR A 349 7.29 -0.15 -7.98
C TYR A 349 7.22 -0.31 -9.49
N GLY A 350 8.16 0.32 -10.20
CA GLY A 350 8.21 0.26 -11.66
C GLY A 350 9.62 0.48 -12.20
N LYS A 351 9.71 0.89 -13.47
CA LYS A 351 10.99 1.14 -14.15
C LYS A 351 11.89 2.15 -13.41
N TRP A 352 11.25 3.14 -12.79
CA TRP A 352 11.90 4.18 -12.00
C TRP A 352 12.57 3.67 -10.71
N THR A 353 12.21 2.46 -10.25
CA THR A 353 12.76 1.82 -9.05
C THR A 353 14.07 1.10 -9.40
N THR A 354 15.04 1.86 -9.88
CA THR A 354 16.37 1.35 -10.27
C THR A 354 17.11 0.79 -9.06
N THR A 355 18.21 0.06 -9.29
CA THR A 355 19.04 -0.44 -8.18
C THR A 355 19.64 0.70 -7.36
N GLN A 356 19.98 1.83 -7.98
CA GLN A 356 20.48 3.03 -7.30
C GLN A 356 19.41 3.64 -6.38
N TYR A 357 18.17 3.77 -6.87
CA TYR A 357 17.06 4.22 -6.03
C TYR A 357 16.81 3.24 -4.88
N THR A 358 16.78 1.93 -5.20
CA THR A 358 16.54 0.87 -4.22
C THR A 358 17.56 0.88 -3.10
N GLU A 359 18.85 0.98 -3.43
CA GLU A 359 19.92 1.06 -2.43
C GLU A 359 19.76 2.31 -1.55
N ALA A 360 19.61 3.50 -2.17
CA ALA A 360 19.49 4.76 -1.44
C ALA A 360 18.28 4.77 -0.50
N LYS A 361 17.13 4.29 -0.98
CA LYS A 361 15.87 4.30 -0.23
C LYS A 361 15.82 3.20 0.83
N ALA A 362 16.33 2.00 0.55
CA ALA A 362 16.44 0.95 1.55
C ALA A 362 17.39 1.37 2.70
N ARG A 363 18.49 2.07 2.38
CA ARG A 363 19.40 2.64 3.40
C ARG A 363 18.70 3.69 4.27
N GLU A 364 17.92 4.58 3.67
CA GLU A 364 17.11 5.55 4.40
C GLU A 364 16.06 4.85 5.27
N SER A 365 15.33 3.89 4.72
CA SER A 365 14.31 3.11 5.44
C SER A 365 14.89 2.34 6.64
N TYR A 366 16.11 1.80 6.52
CA TYR A 366 16.84 1.22 7.64
C TYR A 366 17.17 2.27 8.71
N GLY A 367 17.77 3.41 8.33
CA GLY A 367 18.11 4.48 9.26
C GLY A 367 16.90 5.13 9.93
N PHE A 368 15.76 5.16 9.23
CA PHE A 368 14.52 5.79 9.68
C PHE A 368 13.61 4.84 10.46
N ASN A 369 14.10 3.66 10.85
CA ASN A 369 13.29 2.67 11.54
C ASN A 369 12.59 3.19 12.82
N ASN A 370 13.23 4.15 13.52
CA ASN A 370 12.77 4.67 14.80
C ASN A 370 12.66 6.21 14.83
N ILE A 371 12.65 6.90 13.69
CA ILE A 371 12.33 8.34 13.68
C ILE A 371 10.89 8.57 14.12
N VAL A 372 10.49 9.83 14.34
CA VAL A 372 9.08 10.17 14.59
C VAL A 372 8.32 10.04 13.28
N GLY A 373 7.29 9.20 13.24
CA GLY A 373 6.36 9.09 12.11
C GLY A 373 5.30 10.18 12.18
N TYR A 374 5.54 11.28 11.47
CA TYR A 374 4.59 12.37 11.35
C TYR A 374 3.54 12.10 10.26
N PRO A 375 2.33 12.68 10.36
CA PRO A 375 1.44 12.76 9.21
C PRO A 375 2.13 13.55 8.09
N LYS A 376 1.81 13.18 6.84
CA LYS A 376 2.41 13.80 5.63
C LYS A 376 3.95 13.77 5.63
N GLU A 377 4.53 12.69 6.14
CA GLU A 377 5.99 12.49 6.16
C GLU A 377 6.58 12.57 4.75
N GLU A 378 7.62 13.37 4.59
CA GLU A 378 8.41 13.46 3.36
C GLU A 378 9.80 12.85 3.58
N ARG A 379 10.27 12.12 2.57
CA ARG A 379 11.60 11.49 2.56
C ARG A 379 12.31 11.81 1.26
N PHE A 380 13.62 12.03 1.32
CA PHE A 380 14.37 12.67 0.23
C PHE A 380 15.37 11.75 -0.46
N ALA A 381 15.79 10.64 0.15
CA ALA A 381 16.73 9.73 -0.48
C ALA A 381 16.20 9.20 -1.82
N GLY A 382 17.08 9.17 -2.83
CA GLY A 382 16.79 8.67 -4.18
C GLY A 382 16.01 9.63 -5.08
N ARG A 383 15.68 10.84 -4.64
CA ARG A 383 14.88 11.81 -5.41
C ARG A 383 15.75 12.90 -6.07
N PRO A 384 15.32 13.46 -7.22
CA PRO A 384 14.20 12.98 -8.05
C PRO A 384 14.56 11.70 -8.80
N THR A 385 13.56 10.92 -9.23
CA THR A 385 13.76 9.75 -10.10
C THR A 385 13.78 10.17 -11.59
N GLU A 386 13.94 9.21 -12.51
CA GLU A 386 13.77 9.44 -13.95
C GLU A 386 12.32 9.76 -14.36
N ARG A 387 11.35 9.54 -13.47
CA ARG A 387 9.92 9.69 -13.74
C ARG A 387 9.42 11.11 -13.47
N VAL A 388 9.92 12.08 -14.24
CA VAL A 388 9.55 13.50 -14.15
C VAL A 388 9.12 14.08 -15.50
N SER A 389 8.08 14.91 -15.56
CA SER A 389 7.76 15.66 -16.79
C SER A 389 8.78 16.79 -17.01
N GLY A 390 8.78 17.41 -18.19
CA GLY A 390 9.56 18.64 -18.42
C GLY A 390 9.18 19.77 -17.45
N LEU A 391 8.00 19.68 -16.83
CA LEU A 391 7.46 20.66 -15.91
C LEU A 391 8.12 20.64 -14.52
N TYR A 392 8.75 19.52 -14.12
CA TYR A 392 9.44 19.41 -12.84
C TYR A 392 10.47 20.54 -12.66
N LYS A 393 11.34 20.76 -13.65
CA LYS A 393 12.37 21.83 -13.60
C LYS A 393 11.76 23.23 -13.53
N THR A 394 10.59 23.44 -14.14
CA THR A 394 9.88 24.73 -14.11
C THR A 394 9.31 25.05 -12.72
N LEU A 395 8.96 24.02 -11.95
CA LEU A 395 8.21 24.14 -10.70
C LEU A 395 9.05 23.86 -9.44
N GLU A 396 10.14 23.08 -9.51
CA GLU A 396 10.88 22.58 -8.33
C GLU A 396 11.34 23.67 -7.35
N SER A 397 11.64 24.87 -7.86
CA SER A 397 12.08 26.01 -7.04
C SER A 397 10.94 26.84 -6.44
N LYS A 398 9.68 26.51 -6.78
CA LYS A 398 8.47 27.30 -6.46
C LYS A 398 7.48 26.55 -5.56
N CYS A 399 7.72 25.27 -5.29
CA CYS A 399 6.82 24.45 -4.50
C CYS A 399 7.55 23.37 -3.71
N SER A 400 6.88 22.82 -2.70
CA SER A 400 7.30 21.55 -2.12
C SER A 400 6.89 20.42 -3.05
N MET A 401 7.87 19.67 -3.58
CA MET A 401 7.60 18.50 -4.41
C MET A 401 7.31 17.28 -3.54
N GLY A 402 6.18 16.64 -3.78
CA GLY A 402 5.78 15.38 -3.20
C GLY A 402 6.22 14.19 -4.02
N PHE A 403 6.57 13.09 -3.35
CA PHE A 403 6.88 11.82 -4.01
C PHE A 403 5.65 10.93 -4.14
N HIS A 404 5.29 10.56 -5.37
CA HIS A 404 4.13 9.70 -5.66
C HIS A 404 4.45 8.66 -6.74
N ALA A 405 4.66 7.40 -6.36
CA ALA A 405 4.93 6.29 -7.29
C ALA A 405 6.04 6.60 -8.33
N GLY A 406 7.14 7.19 -7.85
CA GLY A 406 8.29 7.62 -8.66
C GLY A 406 8.21 9.07 -9.16
N TRP A 407 7.01 9.64 -9.24
CA TRP A 407 6.81 11.02 -9.70
C TRP A 407 7.13 12.06 -8.62
N GLU A 408 7.54 13.23 -9.09
CA GLU A 408 7.61 14.46 -8.30
C GLU A 408 6.39 15.32 -8.66
N GLN A 409 5.50 15.58 -7.70
CA GLN A 409 4.25 16.33 -7.91
C GLN A 409 4.11 17.42 -6.83
N PRO A 410 3.81 18.69 -7.18
CA PRO A 410 3.67 19.76 -6.20
C PRO A 410 2.61 19.46 -5.13
N HIS A 411 3.01 19.49 -3.85
CA HIS A 411 2.07 19.44 -2.71
C HIS A 411 1.42 20.79 -2.46
N TRP A 412 2.23 21.84 -2.37
CA TRP A 412 1.84 23.22 -2.12
C TRP A 412 2.93 24.18 -2.64
N PHE A 413 2.54 25.40 -2.97
CA PHE A 413 3.40 26.43 -3.60
C PHE A 413 3.86 27.48 -2.60
N TYR A 414 5.11 27.92 -2.77
CA TYR A 414 5.74 28.89 -1.89
C TYR A 414 5.16 30.29 -2.09
N ILE A 415 4.79 30.94 -0.99
CA ILE A 415 4.44 32.36 -0.97
C ILE A 415 5.67 33.17 -0.58
N PRO A 416 6.06 34.22 -1.35
CA PRO A 416 7.19 35.08 -1.00
C PRO A 416 7.11 35.61 0.43
N GLY A 417 8.20 35.44 1.19
CA GLY A 417 8.29 35.88 2.59
C GLY A 417 7.76 34.89 3.63
N GLN A 418 7.26 33.71 3.24
CA GLN A 418 6.84 32.65 4.15
C GLN A 418 7.88 31.50 4.22
N ASP A 419 7.81 30.65 5.26
CA ASP A 419 8.75 29.53 5.48
C ASP A 419 8.53 28.42 4.44
N THR A 420 9.58 28.09 3.69
CA THR A 420 9.59 27.05 2.64
C THR A 420 10.22 25.72 3.07
N GLN A 421 10.69 25.61 4.32
CA GLN A 421 11.35 24.40 4.79
C GLN A 421 10.38 23.22 5.00
N TYR A 422 10.92 22.00 4.99
CA TYR A 422 10.17 20.82 5.45
C TYR A 422 9.94 20.90 6.97
N ARG A 423 8.68 21.10 7.38
CA ARG A 423 8.25 21.25 8.77
C ARG A 423 7.15 20.23 9.11
N PRO A 424 7.48 18.94 9.25
CA PRO A 424 6.49 17.94 9.62
C PRO A 424 5.99 18.20 11.04
N SER A 425 4.71 17.96 11.27
CA SER A 425 4.05 18.22 12.56
C SER A 425 2.82 17.33 12.69
N PHE A 426 2.45 16.99 13.92
CA PHE A 426 1.15 16.37 14.21
C PHE A 426 -0.03 17.36 14.12
N ARG A 427 0.27 18.65 13.97
CA ARG A 427 -0.68 19.78 13.95
C ARG A 427 -0.50 20.59 12.67
N ARG A 428 -1.30 21.64 12.48
CA ARG A 428 -1.12 22.62 11.39
C ARG A 428 0.32 23.13 11.36
N THR A 429 0.86 23.30 10.15
CA THR A 429 2.27 23.71 9.93
C THR A 429 2.37 24.70 8.76
N ASN A 430 3.58 25.03 8.33
CA ASN A 430 3.90 26.14 7.43
C ASN A 430 3.12 26.20 6.11
N TRP A 431 2.61 25.08 5.59
CA TRP A 431 1.79 25.04 4.38
C TRP A 431 0.32 25.43 4.59
N PHE A 432 -0.16 25.59 5.83
CA PHE A 432 -1.58 25.81 6.14
C PHE A 432 -2.17 27.04 5.44
N GLU A 433 -1.52 28.20 5.54
CA GLU A 433 -1.96 29.44 4.87
C GLU A 433 -1.67 29.45 3.36
N PRO A 434 -0.52 28.95 2.86
CA PRO A 434 -0.31 28.74 1.43
C PRO A 434 -1.43 27.93 0.76
N VAL A 435 -1.81 26.80 1.35
CA VAL A 435 -2.91 25.96 0.85
C VAL A 435 -4.25 26.71 0.88
N GLY A 436 -4.49 27.56 1.87
CA GLY A 436 -5.66 28.43 1.92
C GLY A 436 -5.68 29.49 0.82
N SER A 437 -4.51 29.97 0.42
CA SER A 437 -4.36 30.93 -0.68
C SER A 437 -4.60 30.25 -2.04
N GLU A 438 -4.05 29.06 -2.24
CA GLU A 438 -4.30 28.21 -3.41
C GLU A 438 -5.79 27.82 -3.53
N TYR A 439 -6.43 27.45 -2.42
CA TYR A 439 -7.86 27.18 -2.38
C TYR A 439 -8.67 28.40 -2.88
N LYS A 440 -8.35 29.60 -2.37
CA LYS A 440 -9.00 30.85 -2.81
C LYS A 440 -8.72 31.14 -4.28
N GLN A 441 -7.49 30.89 -4.76
CA GLN A 441 -7.09 31.07 -6.15
C GLN A 441 -7.98 30.27 -7.09
N VAL A 442 -8.21 28.98 -6.81
CA VAL A 442 -9.09 28.13 -7.64
C VAL A 442 -10.55 28.58 -7.55
N MET A 443 -11.04 28.88 -6.35
CA MET A 443 -12.45 29.24 -6.15
C MET A 443 -12.80 30.62 -6.74
N GLN A 444 -11.86 31.55 -6.79
CA GLN A 444 -12.10 32.94 -7.19
C GLN A 444 -11.62 33.26 -8.61
N ARG A 445 -10.60 32.56 -9.11
CA ARG A 445 -9.92 32.90 -10.37
C ARG A 445 -9.72 31.68 -11.27
N VAL A 446 -8.48 31.23 -11.41
CA VAL A 446 -8.06 30.08 -12.22
C VAL A 446 -6.72 29.57 -11.69
N GLY A 447 -6.67 28.30 -11.34
CA GLY A 447 -5.48 27.59 -10.91
C GLY A 447 -5.02 26.57 -11.96
N VAL A 448 -3.71 26.33 -12.03
CA VAL A 448 -3.10 25.24 -12.80
C VAL A 448 -2.45 24.23 -11.86
N ILE A 449 -2.69 22.94 -12.09
CA ILE A 449 -2.09 21.83 -11.34
C ILE A 449 -1.49 20.80 -12.31
N ASP A 450 -0.34 20.24 -11.94
CA ASP A 450 0.25 19.09 -12.62
C ASP A 450 -0.43 17.79 -12.14
N LEU A 451 -1.10 17.11 -13.07
CA LEU A 451 -1.78 15.82 -12.86
C LEU A 451 -1.12 14.70 -13.69
N SER A 452 0.07 14.96 -14.23
CA SER A 452 0.85 13.98 -14.98
C SER A 452 1.06 12.64 -14.26
N PRO A 453 1.07 12.54 -12.91
CA PRO A 453 1.23 11.24 -12.25
C PRO A 453 0.12 10.20 -12.46
N PHE A 454 -1.06 10.56 -12.99
CA PHE A 454 -2.14 9.58 -13.20
C PHE A 454 -1.68 8.33 -13.97
N GLY A 455 -2.22 7.16 -13.63
CA GLY A 455 -2.13 5.96 -14.48
C GLY A 455 -3.04 6.11 -15.69
N LYS A 456 -2.56 5.76 -16.90
CA LYS A 456 -3.23 6.05 -18.17
C LYS A 456 -3.15 4.85 -19.10
N PHE A 457 -4.30 4.31 -19.51
CA PHE A 457 -4.37 3.13 -20.37
C PHE A 457 -5.19 3.44 -21.62
N ASN A 458 -4.65 3.12 -22.80
CA ASN A 458 -5.43 3.08 -24.04
C ASN A 458 -5.93 1.64 -24.25
N VAL A 459 -7.23 1.49 -24.45
CA VAL A 459 -7.90 0.21 -24.70
C VAL A 459 -8.69 0.30 -25.99
N LYS A 460 -8.37 -0.56 -26.95
CA LYS A 460 -9.06 -0.66 -28.25
C LYS A 460 -9.18 -2.11 -28.70
N GLY A 461 -9.76 -2.34 -29.86
CA GLY A 461 -9.98 -3.68 -30.43
C GLY A 461 -11.45 -4.06 -30.51
N GLN A 462 -11.74 -5.20 -31.13
CA GLN A 462 -13.10 -5.62 -31.45
C GLN A 462 -13.96 -5.81 -30.20
N ASP A 463 -13.36 -6.29 -29.11
CA ASP A 463 -14.05 -6.60 -27.86
C ASP A 463 -13.94 -5.51 -26.78
N SER A 464 -13.39 -4.33 -27.08
CA SER A 464 -13.11 -3.30 -26.07
C SER A 464 -14.36 -2.90 -25.27
N ILE A 465 -15.48 -2.67 -25.96
CA ILE A 465 -16.76 -2.36 -25.30
C ILE A 465 -17.23 -3.53 -24.44
N ARG A 466 -17.11 -4.77 -24.93
CA ARG A 466 -17.56 -5.97 -24.22
C ARG A 466 -16.76 -6.17 -22.93
N LEU A 467 -15.44 -6.02 -23.01
CA LEU A 467 -14.53 -6.08 -21.86
C LEU A 467 -14.89 -5.01 -20.82
N LEU A 468 -14.95 -3.74 -21.25
CA LEU A 468 -15.20 -2.64 -20.31
C LEU A 468 -16.60 -2.71 -19.71
N ASP A 469 -17.63 -3.12 -20.48
CA ASP A 469 -18.99 -3.23 -19.95
C ASP A 469 -19.14 -4.39 -18.94
N HIS A 470 -18.25 -5.39 -18.98
CA HIS A 470 -18.16 -6.43 -17.96
C HIS A 470 -17.30 -6.01 -16.75
N LEU A 471 -16.20 -5.31 -16.96
CA LEU A 471 -15.31 -4.85 -15.88
C LEU A 471 -15.96 -3.79 -14.98
N PHE A 472 -16.72 -2.88 -15.58
CA PHE A 472 -17.18 -1.67 -14.90
C PHE A 472 -18.62 -1.75 -14.41
N ALA A 473 -18.90 -1.14 -13.26
CA ALA A 473 -20.26 -1.07 -12.71
C ALA A 473 -21.14 0.04 -13.31
N ASN A 474 -20.56 1.09 -13.90
CA ASN A 474 -21.31 2.11 -14.63
C ASN A 474 -21.57 1.66 -16.08
N VAL A 475 -22.37 2.43 -16.82
CA VAL A 475 -22.48 2.28 -18.28
C VAL A 475 -21.22 2.75 -18.99
N ILE A 476 -20.93 2.18 -20.16
CA ILE A 476 -19.90 2.69 -21.04
C ILE A 476 -20.35 4.04 -21.64
N PRO A 477 -19.51 5.09 -21.60
CA PRO A 477 -19.90 6.38 -22.13
C PRO A 477 -20.03 6.33 -23.66
N LYS A 478 -20.83 7.24 -24.22
CA LYS A 478 -20.92 7.44 -25.67
C LYS A 478 -19.60 8.02 -26.19
N VAL A 479 -19.31 7.84 -27.48
CA VAL A 479 -18.15 8.46 -28.15
C VAL A 479 -18.17 9.98 -27.93
N GLY A 480 -17.03 10.56 -27.59
CA GLY A 480 -16.87 11.97 -27.24
C GLY A 480 -17.25 12.30 -25.79
N PHE A 481 -17.53 11.29 -24.94
CA PHE A 481 -17.88 11.49 -23.54
C PHE A 481 -17.02 10.66 -22.60
N THR A 482 -17.04 11.11 -21.36
CA THR A 482 -16.33 10.56 -20.21
C THR A 482 -17.32 10.26 -19.09
N ASN A 483 -17.03 9.29 -18.24
CA ASN A 483 -17.69 9.15 -16.95
C ASN A 483 -16.74 8.59 -15.89
N ILE A 484 -17.19 8.60 -14.63
CA ILE A 484 -16.54 7.90 -13.52
C ILE A 484 -17.17 6.51 -13.42
N SER A 485 -16.33 5.50 -13.25
CA SER A 485 -16.74 4.11 -13.19
C SER A 485 -15.87 3.32 -12.22
N HIS A 486 -16.38 2.20 -11.74
CA HIS A 486 -15.72 1.39 -10.71
C HIS A 486 -15.55 -0.04 -11.19
N MET A 487 -14.34 -0.57 -11.06
CA MET A 487 -14.10 -2.01 -11.17
C MET A 487 -14.38 -2.64 -9.82
N LEU A 488 -15.24 -3.65 -9.80
CA LEU A 488 -15.60 -4.34 -8.58
C LEU A 488 -14.99 -5.73 -8.53
N THR A 489 -14.75 -6.22 -7.33
CA THR A 489 -14.43 -7.63 -7.11
C THR A 489 -15.69 -8.51 -7.24
N PRO A 490 -15.56 -9.83 -7.44
CA PRO A 490 -16.70 -10.75 -7.43
C PRO A 490 -17.59 -10.64 -6.17
N ARG A 491 -17.02 -10.35 -5.00
CA ARG A 491 -17.78 -10.08 -3.75
C ARG A 491 -18.35 -8.67 -3.64
N GLY A 492 -18.21 -7.84 -4.69
CA GLY A 492 -18.76 -6.49 -4.77
C GLY A 492 -17.95 -5.42 -4.04
N ARG A 493 -16.65 -5.64 -3.82
CA ARG A 493 -15.76 -4.62 -3.24
C ARG A 493 -15.26 -3.67 -4.32
N VAL A 494 -14.90 -2.43 -3.96
CA VAL A 494 -14.36 -1.46 -4.93
C VAL A 494 -12.87 -1.75 -5.15
N TYR A 495 -12.54 -2.54 -6.17
CA TYR A 495 -11.15 -2.80 -6.53
C TYR A 495 -10.48 -1.54 -7.07
N ALA A 496 -11.18 -0.75 -7.89
CA ALA A 496 -10.65 0.49 -8.44
C ALA A 496 -11.74 1.50 -8.80
N GLU A 497 -11.38 2.78 -8.84
CA GLU A 497 -12.14 3.85 -9.46
C GLU A 497 -11.35 4.41 -10.65
N LEU A 498 -12.00 4.52 -11.81
CA LEU A 498 -11.39 5.03 -13.02
C LEU A 498 -12.30 6.03 -13.72
N THR A 499 -11.67 6.99 -14.38
CA THR A 499 -12.32 7.79 -15.41
C THR A 499 -12.24 7.05 -16.74
N VAL A 500 -13.38 6.82 -17.39
CA VAL A 500 -13.48 6.13 -18.68
C VAL A 500 -13.84 7.15 -19.74
N SER A 501 -12.96 7.41 -20.70
CA SER A 501 -13.13 8.39 -21.79
C SER A 501 -13.22 7.67 -23.13
N HIS A 502 -14.36 7.74 -23.82
CA HIS A 502 -14.57 7.09 -25.11
C HIS A 502 -14.18 8.05 -26.24
N GLN A 503 -12.96 7.94 -26.74
CA GLN A 503 -12.36 8.94 -27.63
C GLN A 503 -12.83 8.78 -29.08
N SER A 504 -12.80 7.55 -29.58
CA SER A 504 -13.28 7.15 -30.91
C SER A 504 -14.06 5.84 -30.78
N PRO A 505 -14.92 5.44 -31.75
CA PRO A 505 -15.73 4.22 -31.62
C PRO A 505 -14.88 2.98 -31.28
N GLY A 506 -15.05 2.45 -30.06
CA GLY A 506 -14.32 1.27 -29.58
C GLY A 506 -12.90 1.56 -29.05
N GLU A 507 -12.52 2.82 -28.88
CA GLU A 507 -11.23 3.24 -28.31
C GLU A 507 -11.45 4.10 -27.06
N PHE A 508 -10.80 3.67 -25.98
CA PHE A 508 -10.98 4.24 -24.65
C PHE A 508 -9.66 4.66 -24.04
N LEU A 509 -9.67 5.82 -23.39
CA LEU A 509 -8.65 6.25 -22.45
C LEU A 509 -9.19 6.04 -21.03
N LEU A 510 -8.50 5.20 -20.26
CA LEU A 510 -8.79 4.92 -18.86
C LEU A 510 -7.78 5.67 -18.00
N ILE A 511 -8.25 6.38 -16.96
CA ILE A 511 -7.42 7.17 -16.05
C ILE A 511 -7.65 6.72 -14.61
N THR A 512 -6.56 6.50 -13.88
CA THR A 512 -6.55 6.11 -12.45
C THR A 512 -5.48 6.88 -11.66
N GLY A 513 -5.45 6.72 -10.34
CA GLY A 513 -4.43 7.29 -9.46
C GLY A 513 -3.03 6.73 -9.74
N SER A 514 -1.99 7.50 -9.42
CA SER A 514 -0.59 7.10 -9.65
C SER A 514 -0.22 5.80 -8.92
N ALA A 515 -0.63 5.66 -7.66
CA ALA A 515 -0.36 4.48 -6.84
C ALA A 515 -1.16 3.23 -7.27
N SER A 516 -2.26 3.42 -8.01
CA SER A 516 -3.14 2.34 -8.48
C SER A 516 -2.83 1.88 -9.90
N GLU A 517 -1.86 2.49 -10.58
CA GLU A 517 -1.57 2.26 -12.00
C GLU A 517 -1.45 0.77 -12.35
N LEU A 518 -0.41 0.10 -11.84
CA LEU A 518 -0.17 -1.30 -12.21
C LEU A 518 -1.08 -2.28 -11.45
N HIS A 519 -1.62 -1.87 -10.29
CA HIS A 519 -2.66 -2.60 -9.57
C HIS A 519 -3.92 -2.76 -10.44
N ASP A 520 -4.35 -1.68 -11.07
CA ASP A 520 -5.55 -1.64 -11.91
C ASP A 520 -5.30 -2.31 -13.25
N LEU A 521 -4.15 -2.02 -13.88
CA LEU A 521 -3.77 -2.62 -15.16
C LEU A 521 -3.76 -4.15 -15.09
N ARG A 522 -3.20 -4.71 -14.00
CA ARG A 522 -3.18 -6.17 -13.76
C ARG A 522 -4.57 -6.78 -13.81
N TRP A 523 -5.56 -6.14 -13.19
CA TRP A 523 -6.93 -6.65 -13.16
C TRP A 523 -7.58 -6.63 -14.54
N ILE A 524 -7.36 -5.55 -15.30
CA ILE A 524 -7.88 -5.40 -16.67
C ILE A 524 -7.27 -6.47 -17.60
N GLU A 525 -5.94 -6.65 -17.55
CA GLU A 525 -5.23 -7.65 -18.35
C GLU A 525 -5.63 -9.08 -17.99
N GLU A 526 -5.77 -9.39 -16.70
CA GLU A 526 -6.20 -10.71 -16.24
C GLU A 526 -7.62 -11.03 -16.74
N GLU A 527 -8.55 -10.10 -16.66
CA GLU A 527 -9.91 -10.31 -17.16
C GLU A 527 -9.95 -10.45 -18.69
N ALA A 528 -9.18 -9.62 -19.41
CA ALA A 528 -9.04 -9.73 -20.85
C ALA A 528 -8.61 -11.15 -21.27
N VAL A 529 -7.65 -11.73 -20.56
CA VAL A 529 -7.16 -13.08 -20.81
C VAL A 529 -8.17 -14.16 -20.35
N LYS A 530 -8.75 -14.03 -19.15
CA LYS A 530 -9.70 -15.01 -18.60
C LYS A 530 -10.97 -15.13 -19.44
N GLY A 531 -11.51 -14.02 -19.92
CA GLY A 531 -12.71 -13.99 -20.77
C GLY A 531 -12.44 -14.08 -22.27
N GLY A 532 -11.17 -14.26 -22.68
CA GLY A 532 -10.78 -14.41 -24.08
C GLY A 532 -11.19 -13.23 -24.96
N TYR A 533 -10.98 -12.01 -24.48
CA TYR A 533 -11.35 -10.78 -25.19
C TYR A 533 -10.27 -10.42 -26.23
N ASP A 534 -10.68 -10.13 -27.47
CA ASP A 534 -9.79 -9.61 -28.51
C ASP A 534 -9.63 -8.08 -28.40
N VAL A 535 -8.65 -7.67 -27.59
CA VAL A 535 -8.35 -6.28 -27.28
C VAL A 535 -6.85 -5.99 -27.30
N GLU A 536 -6.51 -4.74 -27.58
CA GLU A 536 -5.18 -4.18 -27.38
C GLU A 536 -5.24 -3.22 -26.18
N ILE A 537 -4.45 -3.50 -25.15
CA ILE A 537 -4.30 -2.65 -23.96
C ILE A 537 -2.88 -2.12 -23.93
N LYS A 538 -2.73 -0.80 -23.84
CA LYS A 538 -1.44 -0.12 -23.77
C LYS A 538 -1.39 0.78 -22.54
N ASN A 539 -0.39 0.57 -21.69
CA ASN A 539 -0.06 1.52 -20.64
C ASN A 539 0.75 2.68 -21.23
N ILE A 540 0.12 3.85 -21.33
CA ILE A 540 0.70 5.08 -21.90
C ILE A 540 0.97 6.12 -20.80
N THR A 541 1.06 5.67 -19.54
CA THR A 541 1.24 6.55 -18.36
C THR A 541 2.42 7.50 -18.51
N ASP A 542 3.58 6.99 -18.90
CA ASP A 542 4.82 7.77 -18.98
C ASP A 542 4.95 8.59 -20.27
N GLU A 543 4.07 8.35 -21.25
CA GLU A 543 4.05 9.04 -22.54
C GLU A 543 3.29 10.37 -22.46
N LEU A 544 2.35 10.50 -21.53
CA LEU A 544 1.47 11.66 -21.42
C LEU A 544 1.67 12.45 -20.13
N GLY A 545 1.77 13.76 -20.27
CA GLY A 545 1.52 14.71 -19.19
C GLY A 545 0.04 15.08 -19.08
N VAL A 546 -0.35 15.63 -17.94
CA VAL A 546 -1.72 16.13 -17.72
C VAL A 546 -1.66 17.44 -16.95
N LEU A 547 -2.32 18.48 -17.48
CA LEU A 547 -2.55 19.73 -16.75
C LEU A 547 -4.03 19.86 -16.41
N GLY A 548 -4.34 20.08 -15.13
CA GLY A 548 -5.65 20.52 -14.70
C GLY A 548 -5.70 22.04 -14.68
N VAL A 549 -6.64 22.64 -15.39
CA VAL A 549 -6.91 24.09 -15.32
C VAL A 549 -8.30 24.28 -14.77
N ALA A 550 -8.43 24.88 -13.59
CA ALA A 550 -9.68 24.91 -12.83
C ALA A 550 -9.95 26.26 -12.17
N GLY A 551 -11.22 26.68 -12.20
CA GLY A 551 -11.70 27.93 -11.62
C GLY A 551 -12.67 28.68 -12.55
N PRO A 552 -13.39 29.69 -12.03
CA PRO A 552 -14.39 30.43 -12.81
C PRO A 552 -13.84 31.08 -14.09
N HIS A 553 -12.55 31.41 -14.15
CA HIS A 553 -11.92 32.04 -15.32
C HIS A 553 -11.30 31.08 -16.33
N THR A 554 -11.31 29.76 -16.06
CA THR A 554 -10.66 28.77 -16.94
C THR A 554 -11.07 28.90 -18.41
N ARG A 555 -12.38 29.01 -18.70
CA ARG A 555 -12.86 29.14 -20.08
C ARG A 555 -12.32 30.40 -20.74
N LYS A 556 -12.29 31.52 -20.03
CA LYS A 556 -11.79 32.81 -20.55
C LYS A 556 -10.31 32.69 -20.93
N VAL A 557 -9.51 32.01 -20.11
CA VAL A 557 -8.09 31.78 -20.39
C VAL A 557 -7.90 30.82 -21.56
N LEU A 558 -8.49 29.63 -21.51
CA LEU A 558 -8.27 28.60 -22.53
C LEU A 558 -8.81 28.99 -23.91
N GLN A 559 -9.92 29.73 -23.97
CA GLN A 559 -10.50 30.16 -25.25
C GLN A 559 -9.57 31.12 -26.03
N LYS A 560 -8.69 31.88 -25.35
CA LYS A 560 -7.66 32.72 -26.01
C LYS A 560 -6.66 31.88 -26.81
N LEU A 561 -6.51 30.60 -26.48
CA LEU A 561 -5.47 29.72 -27.00
C LEU A 561 -5.98 28.68 -28.00
N THR A 562 -7.28 28.63 -28.27
CA THR A 562 -7.87 27.63 -29.17
C THR A 562 -9.01 28.19 -30.01
N SER A 563 -9.14 27.62 -31.21
CA SER A 563 -10.28 27.88 -32.09
C SER A 563 -11.51 27.01 -31.75
N GLU A 564 -11.35 25.97 -30.93
CA GLU A 564 -12.48 25.14 -30.48
C GLU A 564 -13.41 25.95 -29.58
N ASP A 565 -14.72 25.83 -29.76
CA ASP A 565 -15.70 26.51 -28.93
C ASP A 565 -15.81 25.82 -27.56
N LEU A 566 -15.36 26.52 -26.52
CA LEU A 566 -15.36 26.04 -25.13
C LEU A 566 -16.60 26.48 -24.33
N SER A 567 -17.60 27.09 -24.99
CA SER A 567 -18.84 27.52 -24.34
C SER A 567 -19.58 26.36 -23.68
N ASP A 568 -20.36 26.67 -22.64
CA ASP A 568 -21.13 25.65 -21.90
C ASP A 568 -22.16 24.94 -22.80
N ASP A 569 -22.59 25.60 -23.88
CA ASP A 569 -23.57 25.02 -24.79
C ASP A 569 -22.98 24.08 -25.82
N VAL A 570 -21.69 24.22 -26.15
CA VAL A 570 -20.99 23.39 -27.16
C VAL A 570 -20.07 22.35 -26.53
N PHE A 571 -19.29 22.71 -25.51
CA PHE A 571 -18.40 21.80 -24.80
C PHE A 571 -18.99 21.45 -23.43
N LYS A 572 -19.85 20.43 -23.39
CA LYS A 572 -20.59 19.99 -22.21
C LYS A 572 -19.67 19.39 -21.15
N PHE A 573 -20.12 19.44 -19.89
CA PHE A 573 -19.50 18.70 -18.80
C PHE A 573 -19.35 17.21 -19.17
N LEU A 574 -18.18 16.64 -18.87
CA LEU A 574 -17.76 15.27 -19.23
C LEU A 574 -17.67 14.97 -20.72
N GLN A 575 -17.63 15.97 -21.61
CA GLN A 575 -17.17 15.73 -22.98
C GLN A 575 -15.64 15.61 -23.03
N THR A 576 -15.18 14.82 -23.99
CA THR A 576 -13.78 14.71 -24.40
C THR A 576 -13.66 15.11 -25.86
N LYS A 577 -12.67 15.92 -26.20
CA LYS A 577 -12.38 16.35 -27.57
C LYS A 577 -10.88 16.48 -27.81
N SER A 578 -10.43 16.08 -28.98
CA SER A 578 -9.08 16.42 -29.47
C SER A 578 -9.10 17.82 -30.06
N LEU A 579 -8.18 18.68 -29.62
CA LEU A 579 -8.05 20.06 -30.07
C LEU A 579 -6.60 20.53 -29.99
N LYS A 580 -6.34 21.79 -30.31
CA LYS A 580 -5.03 22.41 -30.11
C LYS A 580 -5.12 23.59 -29.14
N ILE A 581 -4.12 23.71 -28.26
CA ILE A 581 -3.89 24.87 -27.40
C ILE A 581 -2.57 25.49 -27.84
N SER A 582 -2.60 26.69 -28.43
CA SER A 582 -1.42 27.33 -29.02
C SER A 582 -0.63 26.41 -29.96
N ASN A 583 -1.34 25.75 -30.87
CA ASN A 583 -0.83 24.72 -31.80
C ASN A 583 -0.34 23.40 -31.18
N ILE A 584 -0.31 23.26 -29.86
CA ILE A 584 0.05 22.01 -29.17
C ILE A 584 -1.17 21.07 -29.19
N PRO A 585 -1.04 19.84 -29.72
CA PRO A 585 -2.14 18.88 -29.75
C PRO A 585 -2.46 18.36 -28.35
N VAL A 586 -3.74 18.44 -27.96
CA VAL A 586 -4.21 17.96 -26.67
C VAL A 586 -5.53 17.19 -26.83
N THR A 587 -5.77 16.23 -25.93
CA THR A 587 -7.13 15.77 -25.64
C THR A 587 -7.61 16.50 -24.40
N ALA A 588 -8.66 17.30 -24.55
CA ALA A 588 -9.26 18.05 -23.45
C ALA A 588 -10.50 17.32 -22.94
N ILE A 589 -10.60 17.10 -21.63
CA ILE A 589 -11.78 16.57 -20.98
C ILE A 589 -12.36 17.65 -20.06
N ARG A 590 -13.63 18.01 -20.23
CA ARG A 590 -14.28 18.99 -19.33
C ARG A 590 -14.67 18.32 -18.02
N ILE A 591 -13.69 18.16 -17.15
CA ILE A 591 -13.79 17.58 -15.82
C ILE A 591 -12.77 18.28 -14.90
N SER A 592 -13.05 18.32 -13.60
CA SER A 592 -12.08 18.75 -12.60
C SER A 592 -12.42 18.13 -11.25
N TYR A 593 -11.40 17.57 -10.60
CA TYR A 593 -11.54 17.03 -9.25
C TYR A 593 -11.73 18.11 -8.17
N THR A 594 -11.55 19.39 -8.51
CA THR A 594 -11.92 20.54 -7.67
C THR A 594 -13.43 20.77 -7.60
N GLY A 595 -14.17 20.20 -8.56
CA GLY A 595 -15.58 20.45 -8.83
C GLY A 595 -15.92 21.86 -9.33
N GLU A 596 -14.93 22.71 -9.56
CA GLU A 596 -15.09 23.99 -10.26
C GLU A 596 -15.05 23.79 -11.79
N LEU A 597 -15.35 24.86 -12.54
CA LEU A 597 -15.21 24.84 -14.00
C LEU A 597 -13.76 24.51 -14.36
N GLY A 598 -13.55 23.47 -15.17
CA GLY A 598 -12.19 23.11 -15.57
C GLY A 598 -12.12 22.10 -16.69
N TRP A 599 -10.90 21.98 -17.21
CA TRP A 599 -10.49 20.94 -18.15
C TRP A 599 -9.22 20.26 -17.67
N GLU A 600 -9.16 18.96 -17.87
CA GLU A 600 -7.91 18.19 -17.87
C GLU A 600 -7.39 18.12 -19.31
N LEU A 601 -6.13 18.52 -19.50
CA LEU A 601 -5.47 18.61 -20.79
C LEU A 601 -4.40 17.53 -20.90
N TYR A 602 -4.74 16.43 -21.58
CA TYR A 602 -3.86 15.31 -21.85
C TYR A 602 -3.00 15.61 -23.08
N HIS A 603 -1.69 15.53 -22.94
CA HIS A 603 -0.70 15.96 -23.95
C HIS A 603 0.55 15.09 -23.86
N ARG A 604 1.40 15.11 -24.88
CA ARG A 604 2.66 14.35 -24.86
C ARG A 604 3.59 14.94 -23.80
N ARG A 605 4.32 14.10 -23.07
CA ARG A 605 5.17 14.52 -21.94
C ARG A 605 6.22 15.58 -22.32
N GLU A 606 6.73 15.56 -23.55
CA GLU A 606 7.65 16.59 -24.05
C GLU A 606 7.01 17.98 -24.19
N ASP A 607 5.68 18.05 -24.37
CA ASP A 607 4.96 19.30 -24.56
C ASP A 607 4.57 19.98 -23.24
N SER A 608 4.80 19.32 -22.08
CA SER A 608 4.29 19.79 -20.78
C SER A 608 4.76 21.18 -20.38
N ALA A 609 6.04 21.48 -20.55
CA ALA A 609 6.59 22.79 -20.20
C ALA A 609 6.02 23.89 -21.11
N ALA A 610 6.02 23.66 -22.42
CA ALA A 610 5.50 24.62 -23.40
C ALA A 610 4.00 24.87 -23.22
N LEU A 611 3.21 23.82 -22.98
CA LEU A 611 1.77 23.93 -22.75
C LEU A 611 1.47 24.71 -21.47
N TYR A 612 2.19 24.43 -20.39
CA TYR A 612 2.07 25.17 -19.15
C TYR A 612 2.39 26.66 -19.36
N ASP A 613 3.52 26.98 -20.00
CA ASP A 613 3.95 28.36 -20.20
C ASP A 613 2.93 29.19 -21.00
N VAL A 614 2.36 28.63 -22.09
CA VAL A 614 1.35 29.35 -22.88
C VAL A 614 0.05 29.58 -22.10
N ILE A 615 -0.36 28.65 -21.24
CA ILE A 615 -1.55 28.78 -20.38
C ILE A 615 -1.31 29.84 -19.31
N MET A 616 -0.17 29.77 -18.61
CA MET A 616 0.19 30.74 -17.59
C MET A 616 0.29 32.16 -18.17
N ASN A 617 0.89 32.32 -19.34
CA ASN A 617 0.99 33.62 -20.01
C ASN A 617 -0.39 34.16 -20.43
N ALA A 618 -1.28 33.33 -20.98
CA ALA A 618 -2.61 33.75 -21.40
C ALA A 618 -3.55 34.16 -20.25
N GLY A 619 -3.31 33.59 -19.06
CA GLY A 619 -4.12 33.83 -17.86
C GLY A 619 -3.63 34.95 -16.96
N GLN A 620 -2.56 35.68 -17.31
CA GLN A 620 -2.01 36.75 -16.46
C GLN A 620 -3.05 37.83 -16.13
N GLU A 621 -3.88 38.22 -17.10
CA GLU A 621 -4.95 39.22 -16.90
C GLU A 621 -6.02 38.75 -15.91
N GLU A 622 -6.28 37.44 -15.85
CA GLU A 622 -7.21 36.81 -14.92
C GLU A 622 -6.55 36.51 -13.55
N GLY A 623 -5.25 36.76 -13.43
CA GLY A 623 -4.44 36.45 -12.26
C GLY A 623 -4.31 34.95 -12.05
N ILE A 624 -4.03 34.19 -13.11
CA ILE A 624 -3.74 32.75 -13.04
C ILE A 624 -2.55 32.46 -12.12
N ASP A 625 -2.63 31.37 -11.37
CA ASP A 625 -1.51 30.89 -10.57
C ASP A 625 -1.56 29.36 -10.41
N ASN A 626 -0.58 28.81 -9.71
CA ASN A 626 -0.45 27.39 -9.44
C ASN A 626 -1.27 26.95 -8.22
N PHE A 627 -1.57 25.66 -8.16
CA PHE A 627 -2.00 24.99 -6.93
C PHE A 627 -1.56 23.52 -6.91
N GLY A 628 -1.35 22.98 -5.72
CA GLY A 628 -0.86 21.63 -5.48
C GLY A 628 -1.91 20.66 -4.95
N THR A 629 -1.46 19.45 -4.65
CA THR A 629 -2.34 18.35 -4.18
C THR A 629 -2.99 18.62 -2.82
N TYR A 630 -2.37 19.43 -1.94
CA TYR A 630 -2.97 19.76 -0.65
C TYR A 630 -4.20 20.66 -0.80
N ALA A 631 -4.13 21.67 -1.67
CA ALA A 631 -5.27 22.50 -2.03
C ALA A 631 -6.35 21.68 -2.75
N MET A 632 -5.94 20.77 -3.65
CA MET A 632 -6.86 19.84 -4.32
C MET A 632 -7.64 18.97 -3.30
N ASN A 633 -6.99 18.47 -2.25
CA ASN A 633 -7.68 17.69 -1.22
C ASN A 633 -8.73 18.51 -0.45
N ALA A 634 -8.45 19.77 -0.13
CA ALA A 634 -9.46 20.65 0.48
C ALA A 634 -10.65 20.90 -0.47
N LEU A 635 -10.37 21.21 -1.73
CA LEU A 635 -11.39 21.48 -2.74
C LEU A 635 -12.31 20.27 -2.98
N ARG A 636 -11.74 19.07 -3.17
CA ARG A 636 -12.53 17.86 -3.45
C ARG A 636 -13.38 17.42 -2.26
N LEU A 637 -12.91 17.65 -1.03
CA LEU A 637 -13.66 17.31 0.19
C LEU A 637 -14.90 18.17 0.34
N GLU A 638 -14.83 19.46 0.04
CA GLU A 638 -16.02 20.32 0.06
C GLU A 638 -17.07 19.91 -0.97
N LYS A 639 -16.62 19.33 -2.10
CA LYS A 639 -17.50 18.76 -3.13
C LYS A 639 -18.00 17.35 -2.81
N ALA A 640 -17.58 16.81 -1.67
CA ALA A 640 -17.84 15.44 -1.23
C ALA A 640 -17.43 14.39 -2.28
N PHE A 641 -16.31 14.63 -2.99
CA PHE A 641 -15.73 13.64 -3.89
C PHE A 641 -14.91 12.63 -3.09
N ARG A 642 -15.19 11.35 -3.34
CA ARG A 642 -14.51 10.22 -2.71
C ARG A 642 -13.17 9.99 -3.41
N ALA A 643 -12.14 9.62 -2.66
CA ALA A 643 -10.86 9.18 -3.19
C ALA A 643 -10.67 7.67 -3.00
N TRP A 644 -10.36 6.96 -4.08
CA TRP A 644 -9.97 5.55 -3.99
C TRP A 644 -8.70 5.40 -3.14
N GLY A 645 -8.66 4.37 -2.29
CA GLY A 645 -7.62 4.18 -1.28
C GLY A 645 -7.88 4.93 0.04
N SER A 646 -8.92 5.75 0.12
CA SER A 646 -9.36 6.42 1.37
C SER A 646 -10.83 6.10 1.67
N GLU A 647 -11.77 6.66 0.91
CA GLU A 647 -13.21 6.44 1.14
C GLU A 647 -13.66 5.05 0.70
N MET A 648 -12.98 4.50 -0.30
CA MET A 648 -13.27 3.19 -0.86
C MET A 648 -12.02 2.49 -1.37
N ASN A 649 -11.96 1.19 -1.15
CA ASN A 649 -10.95 0.23 -1.61
C ASN A 649 -11.52 -1.20 -1.44
N CYS A 650 -10.67 -2.23 -1.40
CA CYS A 650 -11.13 -3.62 -1.25
C CYS A 650 -11.84 -3.92 0.10
N ASP A 651 -11.77 -3.03 1.09
CA ASP A 651 -12.50 -3.18 2.37
C ASP A 651 -13.97 -2.76 2.27
N THR A 652 -14.33 -2.11 1.17
CA THR A 652 -15.61 -1.40 1.04
C THR A 652 -16.39 -1.85 -0.18
N ASN A 653 -17.72 -1.80 -0.11
CA ASN A 653 -18.58 -1.90 -1.29
C ASN A 653 -19.06 -0.50 -1.71
N PRO A 654 -19.36 -0.26 -3.01
CA PRO A 654 -19.74 1.07 -3.49
C PRO A 654 -21.05 1.60 -2.89
N LEU A 655 -21.95 0.75 -2.40
CA LEU A 655 -23.22 1.21 -1.82
C LEU A 655 -23.01 1.83 -0.43
N GLU A 656 -22.18 1.22 0.42
CA GLU A 656 -21.85 1.83 1.72
C GLU A 656 -20.98 3.10 1.58
N ALA A 657 -20.21 3.21 0.50
CA ALA A 657 -19.40 4.40 0.17
C ALA A 657 -20.23 5.58 -0.39
N GLY A 658 -21.52 5.40 -0.64
CA GLY A 658 -22.39 6.43 -1.24
C GLY A 658 -22.16 6.65 -2.74
N LEU A 659 -21.75 5.60 -3.47
CA LEU A 659 -21.44 5.65 -4.90
C LEU A 659 -22.59 5.10 -5.77
N GLU A 660 -23.81 5.02 -5.25
CA GLU A 660 -24.96 4.41 -5.94
C GLU A 660 -25.28 5.12 -7.27
N TYR A 661 -24.94 6.40 -7.39
CA TYR A 661 -25.09 7.17 -8.64
C TYR A 661 -24.29 6.57 -9.81
N PHE A 662 -23.10 6.02 -9.53
CA PHE A 662 -22.18 5.47 -10.53
C PHE A 662 -22.42 3.98 -10.81
N VAL A 663 -23.25 3.30 -10.00
CA VAL A 663 -23.52 1.86 -10.15
C VAL A 663 -24.84 1.64 -10.91
N LYS A 664 -24.78 1.01 -12.08
CA LYS A 664 -25.97 0.71 -12.91
C LYS A 664 -26.35 -0.76 -12.78
N LEU A 665 -26.92 -1.14 -11.63
CA LEU A 665 -27.34 -2.52 -11.33
C LEU A 665 -28.29 -3.17 -12.35
N ASN A 666 -28.99 -2.35 -13.13
CA ASN A 666 -29.94 -2.80 -14.16
C ASN A 666 -29.36 -2.76 -15.58
N LYS A 667 -28.08 -2.41 -15.77
CA LYS A 667 -27.48 -2.47 -17.11
C LYS A 667 -27.49 -3.91 -17.64
N PRO A 668 -27.57 -4.14 -18.96
CA PRO A 668 -27.70 -5.50 -19.50
C PRO A 668 -26.53 -6.40 -19.15
N ALA A 669 -25.30 -5.93 -19.33
CA ALA A 669 -24.09 -6.70 -19.05
C ALA A 669 -24.05 -7.18 -17.60
N ASP A 670 -23.64 -8.42 -17.42
CA ASP A 670 -23.46 -9.02 -16.12
C ASP A 670 -22.08 -8.69 -15.56
N PHE A 671 -21.88 -7.44 -15.20
CA PHE A 671 -20.57 -6.94 -14.74
C PHE A 671 -20.11 -7.62 -13.45
N ILE A 672 -18.79 -7.69 -13.26
CA ILE A 672 -18.18 -8.33 -12.09
C ILE A 672 -18.73 -7.72 -10.79
N GLY A 673 -19.22 -8.57 -9.89
CA GLY A 673 -19.78 -8.15 -8.59
C GLY A 673 -21.25 -7.69 -8.62
N LYS A 674 -21.94 -7.70 -9.76
CA LYS A 674 -23.35 -7.27 -9.89
C LYS A 674 -24.30 -8.03 -8.96
N GLN A 675 -24.21 -9.36 -8.91
CA GLN A 675 -25.05 -10.21 -8.07
C GLN A 675 -24.79 -9.95 -6.59
N ALA A 676 -23.52 -9.86 -6.20
CA ALA A 676 -23.11 -9.54 -4.82
C ALA A 676 -23.71 -8.19 -4.38
N LEU A 677 -23.62 -7.16 -5.24
CA LEU A 677 -24.24 -5.88 -4.95
C LEU A 677 -25.77 -5.92 -4.87
N LYS A 678 -26.45 -6.70 -5.72
CA LYS A 678 -27.90 -6.89 -5.60
C LYS A 678 -28.26 -7.51 -4.24
N GLN A 679 -27.49 -8.50 -3.77
CA GLN A 679 -27.67 -9.11 -2.46
C GLN A 679 -27.41 -8.12 -1.32
N ILE A 680 -26.33 -7.34 -1.39
CA ILE A 680 -26.01 -6.29 -0.40
C ILE A 680 -27.14 -5.27 -0.33
N LYS A 681 -27.61 -4.78 -1.49
CA LYS A 681 -28.73 -3.84 -1.56
C LYS A 681 -30.00 -4.41 -0.96
N ALA A 682 -30.32 -5.68 -1.23
CA ALA A 682 -31.50 -6.34 -0.69
C ALA A 682 -31.41 -6.57 0.83
N LYS A 683 -30.22 -6.89 1.35
CA LYS A 683 -29.99 -7.12 2.78
C LYS A 683 -29.99 -5.82 3.61
N GLY A 684 -29.61 -4.70 2.98
CA GLY A 684 -29.43 -3.41 3.66
C GLY A 684 -28.01 -3.22 4.19
N LEU A 685 -27.61 -1.95 4.31
CA LEU A 685 -26.28 -1.54 4.77
C LEU A 685 -26.19 -1.61 6.30
N LYS A 686 -25.00 -1.92 6.82
CA LYS A 686 -24.69 -1.88 8.26
C LYS A 686 -23.97 -0.60 8.69
N ARG A 687 -23.18 -0.04 7.78
CA ARG A 687 -22.47 1.23 7.93
C ARG A 687 -22.64 2.05 6.67
N ARG A 688 -22.38 3.35 6.76
CA ARG A 688 -22.42 4.27 5.63
C ARG A 688 -21.32 5.32 5.77
N LEU A 689 -20.76 5.73 4.64
CA LEU A 689 -19.90 6.88 4.55
C LEU A 689 -20.71 8.17 4.72
N VAL A 690 -20.27 9.05 5.60
CA VAL A 690 -20.88 10.34 5.91
C VAL A 690 -19.84 11.46 5.93
N CYS A 691 -20.30 12.71 5.78
CA CYS A 691 -19.45 13.90 5.86
C CYS A 691 -19.66 14.61 7.21
N LEU A 692 -18.56 14.92 7.89
CA LEU A 692 -18.52 15.56 9.20
C LEU A 692 -17.92 16.96 9.11
N THR A 693 -18.45 17.88 9.92
CA THR A 693 -17.76 19.14 10.27
C THR A 693 -17.43 19.16 11.75
N LEU A 694 -16.26 19.70 12.10
CA LEU A 694 -15.83 19.88 13.49
C LEU A 694 -15.01 21.16 13.64
N ALA A 695 -15.18 21.84 14.77
CA ALA A 695 -14.33 22.97 15.14
C ALA A 695 -13.11 22.43 15.89
N THR A 696 -11.92 22.84 15.46
CA THR A 696 -10.65 22.46 16.08
C THR A 696 -9.85 23.71 16.43
N ASP A 697 -8.87 23.54 17.31
CA ASP A 697 -7.93 24.58 17.74
C ASP A 697 -6.77 24.70 16.74
N ASP A 698 -5.90 23.69 16.66
CA ASP A 698 -4.63 23.75 15.93
C ASP A 698 -4.33 22.50 15.07
N VAL A 699 -5.27 21.57 14.98
CA VAL A 699 -5.12 20.29 14.26
C VAL A 699 -6.32 20.04 13.36
N ASP A 700 -6.10 19.35 12.24
CA ASP A 700 -7.15 18.90 11.33
C ASP A 700 -7.07 17.38 11.18
N PRO A 701 -8.21 16.66 11.02
CA PRO A 701 -8.20 15.24 10.69
C PRO A 701 -7.58 15.03 9.31
N GLU A 702 -6.89 13.92 9.13
CA GLU A 702 -6.35 13.48 7.84
C GLU A 702 -6.97 12.18 7.33
N GLY A 703 -7.68 11.43 8.19
CA GLY A 703 -8.17 10.08 7.93
C GLY A 703 -7.53 9.04 8.84
N ASN A 704 -8.28 7.97 9.13
CA ASN A 704 -7.94 6.87 10.04
C ASN A 704 -8.07 7.19 11.53
N GLU A 705 -8.68 8.30 11.91
CA GLU A 705 -8.93 8.64 13.32
C GLU A 705 -10.20 7.97 13.83
N SER A 706 -10.21 7.58 15.11
CA SER A 706 -11.34 6.93 15.77
C SER A 706 -12.50 7.89 15.97
N ILE A 707 -13.72 7.41 15.69
CA ILE A 707 -14.96 8.14 15.93
C ILE A 707 -15.69 7.52 17.11
N TRP A 708 -16.02 8.35 18.08
CA TRP A 708 -16.69 7.97 19.32
C TRP A 708 -18.13 8.44 19.34
N HIS A 709 -18.99 7.62 19.94
CA HIS A 709 -20.35 7.99 20.31
C HIS A 709 -20.69 7.31 21.65
N GLN A 710 -21.14 8.10 22.63
CA GLN A 710 -21.52 7.61 23.97
C GLN A 710 -20.44 6.73 24.63
N GLY A 711 -19.18 7.16 24.55
CA GLY A 711 -18.06 6.48 25.19
C GLY A 711 -17.59 5.20 24.49
N LYS A 712 -18.07 4.89 23.28
CA LYS A 712 -17.61 3.75 22.46
C LYS A 712 -17.12 4.22 21.10
N VAL A 713 -16.09 3.55 20.58
CA VAL A 713 -15.69 3.71 19.17
C VAL A 713 -16.76 3.06 18.30
N VAL A 714 -17.26 3.79 17.31
CA VAL A 714 -18.33 3.36 16.40
C VAL A 714 -17.90 3.35 14.93
N GLY A 715 -16.73 3.90 14.62
CA GLY A 715 -16.21 3.98 13.27
C GLY A 715 -14.90 4.74 13.19
N ASN A 716 -14.54 5.15 11.98
CA ASN A 716 -13.32 5.87 11.71
C ASN A 716 -13.51 6.90 10.60
N THR A 717 -12.71 7.96 10.63
CA THR A 717 -12.55 8.86 9.49
C THR A 717 -11.78 8.15 8.38
N THR A 718 -12.03 8.51 7.12
CA THR A 718 -11.30 7.98 5.95
C THR A 718 -10.36 9.01 5.35
N SER A 719 -10.77 10.28 5.37
CA SER A 719 -9.94 11.42 5.00
C SER A 719 -10.43 12.69 5.69
N GLY A 720 -9.60 13.73 5.70
CA GLY A 720 -9.97 15.04 6.21
C GLY A 720 -9.11 16.19 5.68
N SER A 721 -9.59 17.41 5.95
CA SER A 721 -8.87 18.66 5.68
C SER A 721 -9.48 19.80 6.50
N TYR A 722 -8.82 20.95 6.50
CA TYR A 722 -9.49 22.20 6.82
C TYR A 722 -10.37 22.65 5.63
N SER A 723 -11.57 23.13 5.91
CA SER A 723 -12.40 23.86 4.95
C SER A 723 -12.24 25.35 5.19
N TYR A 724 -11.53 26.00 4.25
CA TYR A 724 -11.25 27.43 4.31
C TYR A 724 -12.50 28.29 4.11
N SER A 725 -13.58 27.75 3.51
CA SER A 725 -14.83 28.49 3.31
C SER A 725 -15.67 28.63 4.58
N ILE A 726 -15.74 27.59 5.42
CA ILE A 726 -16.53 27.59 6.67
C ILE A 726 -15.67 27.72 7.94
N GLN A 727 -14.35 27.80 7.79
CA GLN A 727 -13.38 27.94 8.88
C GLN A 727 -13.48 26.84 9.95
N LYS A 728 -13.65 25.60 9.48
CA LYS A 728 -13.76 24.38 10.30
C LYS A 728 -13.10 23.22 9.56
N SER A 729 -12.78 22.14 10.27
CA SER A 729 -12.33 20.92 9.62
C SER A 729 -13.50 20.15 9.03
N LEU A 730 -13.23 19.46 7.92
CA LEU A 730 -14.08 18.47 7.28
C LEU A 730 -13.43 17.08 7.40
N ALA A 731 -14.27 16.05 7.57
CA ALA A 731 -13.83 14.67 7.47
C ALA A 731 -14.89 13.80 6.79
N PHE A 732 -14.46 12.84 5.98
CA PHE A 732 -15.28 11.68 5.63
C PHE A 732 -15.13 10.60 6.69
N ALA A 733 -16.20 9.83 6.91
CA ALA A 733 -16.24 8.84 7.99
C ALA A 733 -17.18 7.68 7.69
N TYR A 734 -16.79 6.45 8.04
CA TYR A 734 -17.73 5.35 8.15
C TYR A 734 -18.34 5.32 9.55
N VAL A 735 -19.67 5.30 9.63
CA VAL A 735 -20.43 5.14 10.88
C VAL A 735 -21.57 4.12 10.70
N PRO A 736 -22.11 3.52 11.78
CA PRO A 736 -23.28 2.67 11.70
C PRO A 736 -24.48 3.42 11.11
N VAL A 737 -25.34 2.73 10.36
CA VAL A 737 -26.47 3.37 9.64
C VAL A 737 -27.44 4.09 10.58
N GLU A 738 -27.61 3.59 11.80
CA GLU A 738 -28.43 4.21 12.84
C GLU A 738 -27.87 5.56 13.32
N LEU A 739 -26.56 5.77 13.17
CA LEU A 739 -25.86 7.02 13.47
C LEU A 739 -25.55 7.84 12.22
N SER A 740 -26.01 7.45 11.03
CA SER A 740 -25.60 8.11 9.77
C SER A 740 -26.52 9.25 9.32
N LYS A 741 -27.40 9.75 10.20
CA LYS A 741 -28.38 10.81 9.86
C LYS A 741 -27.74 12.19 9.92
N VAL A 742 -28.14 13.08 9.00
CA VAL A 742 -27.75 14.50 9.04
C VAL A 742 -28.19 15.12 10.37
N GLY A 743 -27.30 15.89 10.99
CA GLY A 743 -27.47 16.49 12.31
C GLY A 743 -27.04 15.61 13.48
N GLN A 744 -26.72 14.32 13.26
CA GLN A 744 -26.19 13.44 14.30
C GLN A 744 -24.85 13.97 14.83
N GLN A 745 -24.68 13.93 16.16
CA GLN A 745 -23.43 14.27 16.83
C GLN A 745 -22.60 13.02 17.14
N VAL A 746 -21.30 13.14 16.90
CA VAL A 746 -20.25 12.18 17.24
C VAL A 746 -19.02 12.95 17.74
N GLU A 747 -17.99 12.25 18.19
CA GLU A 747 -16.72 12.87 18.58
C GLU A 747 -15.58 12.26 17.77
N VAL A 748 -14.68 13.08 17.22
CA VAL A 748 -13.47 12.62 16.51
C VAL A 748 -12.28 12.77 17.44
N GLU A 749 -11.51 11.70 17.63
CA GLU A 749 -10.31 11.74 18.47
C GLU A 749 -9.08 12.21 17.66
N LEU A 750 -8.57 13.40 17.96
CA LEU A 750 -7.36 13.98 17.36
C LEU A 750 -6.33 14.24 18.45
N LEU A 751 -5.16 13.62 18.33
CA LEU A 751 -4.05 13.73 19.30
C LEU A 751 -4.49 13.56 20.76
N GLY A 752 -5.30 12.54 21.04
CA GLY A 752 -5.78 12.21 22.37
C GLY A 752 -6.88 13.13 22.93
N LYS A 753 -7.37 14.11 22.15
CA LYS A 753 -8.51 14.96 22.50
C LYS A 753 -9.69 14.64 21.59
N ARG A 754 -10.89 14.59 22.17
CA ARG A 754 -12.14 14.36 21.44
C ARG A 754 -12.78 15.68 21.05
N TYR A 755 -13.01 15.87 19.75
CA TYR A 755 -13.63 17.06 19.18
C TYR A 755 -15.06 16.74 18.74
N PRO A 756 -16.08 17.48 19.20
CA PRO A 756 -17.45 17.31 18.73
C PRO A 756 -17.54 17.54 17.22
N ALA A 757 -18.19 16.61 16.53
CA ALA A 757 -18.43 16.65 15.10
C ALA A 757 -19.91 16.43 14.80
N ILE A 758 -20.39 17.01 13.71
CA ILE A 758 -21.78 16.91 13.27
C ILE A 758 -21.80 16.39 11.84
N ILE A 759 -22.65 15.40 11.58
CA ILE A 759 -22.93 14.93 10.22
C ILE A 759 -23.68 16.01 9.46
N ILE A 760 -23.12 16.44 8.32
CA ILE A 760 -23.74 17.44 7.44
C ILE A 760 -24.39 16.79 6.22
N GLN A 761 -25.29 17.53 5.59
CA GLN A 761 -25.77 17.17 4.26
C GLN A 761 -24.64 17.42 3.26
N GLU A 762 -24.28 16.40 2.50
CA GLU A 762 -23.32 16.52 1.41
C GLU A 762 -23.99 16.95 0.08
N PRO A 763 -23.24 17.63 -0.82
CA PRO A 763 -21.90 18.21 -0.57
C PRO A 763 -21.98 19.54 0.21
N LEU A 764 -20.88 19.93 0.86
CA LEU A 764 -20.80 21.24 1.52
C LEU A 764 -20.89 22.38 0.50
N VAL A 765 -20.19 22.24 -0.62
CA VAL A 765 -20.21 23.17 -1.75
C VAL A 765 -20.67 22.43 -3.00
N LEU A 766 -21.69 22.97 -3.67
CA LEU A 766 -22.16 22.41 -4.94
C LEU A 766 -21.09 22.57 -6.04
N THR A 767 -20.97 21.59 -6.93
CA THR A 767 -20.09 21.67 -8.11
C THR A 767 -20.60 22.68 -9.13
N GLU A 768 -19.72 23.21 -9.98
CA GLU A 768 -20.09 24.15 -11.05
C GLU A 768 -21.21 23.61 -11.97
N PRO A 769 -21.16 22.35 -12.46
CA PRO A 769 -22.24 21.81 -13.28
C PRO A 769 -23.59 21.75 -12.56
N ALA A 770 -23.58 21.49 -11.24
CA ALA A 770 -24.80 21.49 -10.42
C ALA A 770 -25.37 22.90 -10.26
N ARG A 771 -24.52 23.89 -9.97
CA ARG A 771 -24.92 25.32 -9.85
C ARG A 771 -25.51 25.83 -11.18
N ASN A 772 -24.86 25.56 -12.31
CA ASN A 772 -25.35 25.96 -13.63
C ASN A 772 -26.71 25.34 -13.96
N ARG A 773 -26.92 24.06 -13.62
CA ARG A 773 -28.21 23.38 -13.83
C ARG A 773 -29.33 24.01 -13.02
N ILE A 774 -29.06 24.40 -11.78
CA ILE A 774 -30.04 25.08 -10.91
C ILE A 774 -30.39 26.47 -11.50
N GLN A 775 -29.39 27.24 -11.92
CA GLN A 775 -29.60 28.55 -12.55
C GLN A 775 -30.42 28.45 -13.85
N LYS A 776 -30.10 27.49 -14.74
CA LYS A 776 -30.85 27.26 -15.99
C LYS A 776 -32.31 26.84 -15.73
N LYS A 777 -32.60 26.09 -14.66
CA LYS A 777 -33.98 25.74 -14.29
C LYS A 777 -34.74 26.93 -13.71
N GLY A 778 -34.14 27.67 -12.77
CA GLY A 778 -34.78 28.85 -12.15
C GLY A 778 -35.02 30.01 -13.13
N GLY A 779 -34.29 30.07 -14.25
CA GLY A 779 -34.56 31.01 -15.35
C GLY A 779 -35.73 30.61 -16.26
N LYS A 780 -36.05 29.30 -16.35
CA LYS A 780 -37.19 28.80 -17.13
C LYS A 780 -38.52 28.88 -16.39
N ASP A 781 -38.52 28.85 -15.06
CA ASP A 781 -39.74 29.03 -14.25
C ASP A 781 -40.13 30.52 -14.08
N LYS A 782 -39.33 31.44 -14.64
CA LYS A 782 -39.55 32.91 -14.64
C LYS A 782 -39.84 33.50 -16.02
N MET A 783 -39.90 32.66 -17.07
CA MET A 783 -40.45 33.00 -18.40
C MET A 783 -41.73 32.21 -18.59
#